data_AF-A0A8T2V6U4-F1
#
_entry.id   AF-A0A8T2V6U4-F1
#
_cell.length_a   1.000
_cell.length_b   1.000
_cell.length_c   1.000
_cell.angle_alpha   90.00
_cell.angle_beta   90.00
_cell.angle_gamma   90.00
#
_symmetry.space_group_name_H-M   'P 1'
#
loop_
_entity.id
_entity.type
_entity.pdbx_description
1 polymer ?
#
loop_
_entity_poly.entity_id
_entity_poly.type
_entity_poly.pdbx_seq_one_letter_code
_entity_poly.pdbx_strand_id
1 'polypeptide(L)'
;MRIFPVADLLLVIWFHCFLLLNISHALHAEATSFIFNGFDDRKDLNLTGIAELTGGFIRLTNTSSRLFGRAFYSSPIRMKAASTNVVSSFSTTFVFCITPLLPTFGGHGMAFLMSPTLDSTGIFPSQYLGMMNATDNGNSSNHVFGVEFDTVQDLEFSDINDNHVGINLDSMISTNSSVAGYWSPQNASQNLTVINLKSGNNIQAWIDYNGQAQQLNVSIAPVSQPQPHVPLLSVHVNLSNILKDYMYVGFSGSTGVISGTHRVLSWSFSNNGTAEALDLSKLPVLFPSPSFESSTRFKVMVGSIVLASLLVLGSLMGFVLYKRSHREVVESWELEFGLHRYSYKELVVATKNFHEGELLGVGGFGRVYKGMLPKSQLGVAVKRLSSNSDQGEREFIAEMSSMGQLHHQNLVALLGWSRCKGELLLVYEYMPNGSLDKLIFGKSGKVLRWEQRLRIVEGIAAGVLYLHEGWERQILHRDIKASNVLLDADMNAKLGDFGLARLYEHGQNPHTTKVVGTLGYMAPEFARTGKATPSTDVYSFGILLLEVMTARRPFELHGPHHPDFLLVEGLWELYMNEKLLEAADKKLEGLFNPKEMEKILMLGLLCTHPDPSVRPTMQQVLQTLRGHEHLPSLPPFQANLSSSGLIRDVGELISFSSTSIKSWSTADMTTQITGR
;
A
#
# COMPACT_ATOMS: atom_id res chain seq x y z
N MET A 1 -102.53 -16.97 43.68
CA MET A 1 -101.06 -16.82 43.86
C MET A 1 -100.40 -17.49 42.68
N ARG A 2 -99.56 -16.75 41.95
CA ARG A 2 -99.07 -17.11 40.61
C ARG A 2 -98.22 -18.39 40.67
N ILE A 3 -98.69 -19.41 39.96
CA ILE A 3 -97.97 -20.65 39.68
C ILE A 3 -96.84 -20.30 38.72
N PHE A 4 -95.60 -20.34 39.20
CA PHE A 4 -94.43 -20.26 38.33
C PHE A 4 -94.42 -21.50 37.41
N PRO A 5 -94.29 -21.34 36.08
CA PRO A 5 -94.35 -22.47 35.18
C PRO A 5 -93.06 -23.27 35.30
N VAL A 6 -93.19 -24.52 35.75
CA VAL A 6 -92.10 -25.51 35.89
C VAL A 6 -91.27 -25.67 34.61
N ALA A 7 -91.85 -25.32 33.45
CA ALA A 7 -91.17 -25.28 32.16
C ALA A 7 -89.96 -24.34 32.12
N ASP A 8 -90.03 -23.15 32.72
CA ASP A 8 -88.93 -22.18 32.70
C ASP A 8 -87.75 -22.64 33.57
N LEU A 9 -88.05 -23.32 34.69
CA LEU A 9 -87.01 -23.87 35.56
C LEU A 9 -86.28 -25.04 34.89
N LEU A 10 -87.01 -25.91 34.19
CA LEU A 10 -86.42 -27.02 33.43
C LEU A 10 -85.57 -26.51 32.24
N LEU A 11 -85.99 -25.42 31.58
CA LEU A 11 -85.22 -24.82 30.50
C LEU A 11 -83.91 -24.17 31.00
N VAL A 12 -83.95 -23.52 32.18
CA VAL A 12 -82.76 -22.94 32.82
C VAL A 12 -81.81 -24.04 33.29
N ILE A 13 -82.32 -25.12 33.88
CA ILE A 13 -81.51 -26.28 34.28
C ILE A 13 -80.90 -26.95 33.05
N TRP A 14 -81.67 -27.14 31.97
CA TRP A 14 -81.15 -27.72 30.72
C TRP A 14 -80.11 -26.82 30.07
N PHE A 15 -80.31 -25.48 30.06
CA PHE A 15 -79.33 -24.52 29.57
C PHE A 15 -78.06 -24.50 30.43
N HIS A 16 -78.16 -24.63 31.76
CA HIS A 16 -77.00 -24.70 32.66
C HIS A 16 -76.28 -26.05 32.58
N CYS A 17 -77.00 -27.17 32.41
CA CYS A 17 -76.40 -28.47 32.14
C CYS A 17 -75.74 -28.50 30.76
N PHE A 18 -76.32 -27.85 29.74
CA PHE A 18 -75.71 -27.70 28.42
C PHE A 18 -74.49 -26.77 28.45
N LEU A 19 -74.53 -25.68 29.24
CA LEU A 19 -73.35 -24.83 29.48
C LEU A 19 -72.27 -25.58 30.26
N LEU A 20 -72.62 -26.38 31.26
CA LEU A 20 -71.67 -27.17 32.05
C LEU A 20 -71.09 -28.35 31.26
N LEU A 21 -71.86 -28.97 30.34
CA LEU A 21 -71.34 -29.95 29.38
C LEU A 21 -70.42 -29.29 28.34
N ASN A 22 -70.71 -28.07 27.88
CA ASN A 22 -69.82 -27.35 26.95
C ASN A 22 -68.58 -26.74 27.65
N ILE A 23 -68.66 -26.38 28.93
CA ILE A 23 -67.52 -25.90 29.73
C ILE A 23 -66.62 -27.07 30.16
N SER A 24 -67.17 -28.28 30.36
CA SER A 24 -66.37 -29.49 30.57
C SER A 24 -65.72 -30.04 29.29
N HIS A 25 -66.19 -29.63 28.11
CA HIS A 25 -65.51 -29.88 26.83
C HIS A 25 -64.52 -28.79 26.39
N ALA A 26 -64.37 -27.70 27.14
CA ALA A 26 -63.52 -26.55 26.76
C ALA A 26 -62.27 -26.33 27.64
N LEU A 27 -61.91 -27.28 28.51
CA LEU A 27 -60.72 -27.18 29.38
C LEU A 27 -59.90 -28.47 29.41
N HIS A 28 -59.52 -28.99 28.25
CA HIS A 28 -58.26 -29.72 28.08
C HIS A 28 -57.67 -29.26 26.75
N ALA A 29 -56.70 -28.35 26.80
CA ALA A 29 -55.77 -28.22 25.69
C ALA A 29 -55.03 -29.56 25.63
N GLU A 30 -55.34 -30.38 24.62
CA GLU A 30 -54.78 -31.71 24.47
C GLU A 30 -53.24 -31.58 24.45
N ALA A 31 -52.60 -32.25 25.41
CA ALA A 31 -51.15 -32.36 25.41
C ALA A 31 -50.71 -33.02 24.10
N THR A 32 -49.75 -32.40 23.41
CA THR A 32 -49.17 -32.98 22.20
C THR A 32 -47.94 -33.78 22.61
N SER A 33 -48.04 -35.10 22.47
CA SER A 33 -46.92 -36.02 22.59
C SER A 33 -46.85 -36.93 21.38
N PHE A 34 -45.64 -37.24 20.93
CA PHE A 34 -45.42 -38.21 19.86
C PHE A 34 -44.06 -38.88 20.02
N ILE A 35 -43.96 -40.09 19.46
CA ILE A 35 -42.73 -40.88 19.42
C ILE A 35 -42.53 -41.48 18.03
N PHE A 36 -41.34 -41.23 17.47
CA PHE A 36 -40.88 -41.70 16.17
C PHE A 36 -39.64 -42.57 16.40
N ASN A 37 -39.81 -43.88 16.50
CA ASN A 37 -38.69 -44.84 16.61
C ASN A 37 -38.04 -45.16 15.24
N GLY A 38 -38.21 -44.24 14.28
CA GLY A 38 -37.97 -44.41 12.86
C GLY A 38 -38.98 -43.56 12.07
N PHE A 39 -38.69 -43.31 10.78
CA PHE A 39 -39.41 -42.34 9.97
C PHE A 39 -40.00 -42.91 8.66
N ASP A 40 -40.21 -44.22 8.59
CA ASP A 40 -40.82 -44.86 7.42
C ASP A 40 -42.25 -44.35 7.16
N ASP A 41 -42.51 -43.92 5.92
CA ASP A 41 -43.82 -43.48 5.37
C ASP A 41 -44.59 -42.41 6.19
N ARG A 42 -43.86 -41.51 6.86
CA ARG A 42 -44.43 -40.44 7.68
C ARG A 42 -44.97 -39.26 6.86
N LYS A 43 -46.26 -38.97 7.02
CA LYS A 43 -46.96 -37.82 6.40
C LYS A 43 -47.16 -36.63 7.33
N ASP A 44 -46.84 -36.81 8.61
CA ASP A 44 -46.95 -35.81 9.67
C ASP A 44 -45.69 -34.94 9.80
N LEU A 45 -44.78 -35.02 8.84
CA LEU A 45 -43.60 -34.15 8.73
C LEU A 45 -43.67 -33.23 7.53
N ASN A 46 -43.29 -31.97 7.73
CA ASN A 46 -43.06 -31.01 6.67
C ASN A 46 -41.55 -30.86 6.44
N LEU A 47 -41.10 -31.21 5.25
CA LEU A 47 -39.70 -31.15 4.83
C LEU A 47 -39.49 -29.97 3.88
N THR A 48 -38.50 -29.12 4.17
CA THR A 48 -38.13 -27.98 3.32
C THR A 48 -36.63 -27.98 3.03
N GLY A 49 -36.22 -27.24 1.98
CA GLY A 49 -34.84 -27.27 1.49
C GLY A 49 -34.49 -28.61 0.86
N ILE A 50 -33.32 -29.17 1.19
CA ILE A 50 -32.87 -30.49 0.70
C ILE A 50 -33.20 -31.65 1.65
N ALA A 51 -34.02 -31.41 2.68
CA ALA A 51 -34.39 -32.46 3.62
C ALA A 51 -35.27 -33.52 2.94
N GLU A 52 -34.99 -34.79 3.21
CA GLU A 52 -35.74 -35.91 2.67
C GLU A 52 -35.89 -37.04 3.68
N LEU A 53 -36.90 -37.89 3.47
CA LEU A 53 -37.04 -39.17 4.15
C LEU A 53 -36.39 -40.26 3.31
N THR A 54 -35.39 -40.93 3.88
CA THR A 54 -34.68 -42.03 3.21
C THR A 54 -34.26 -43.09 4.22
N GLY A 55 -34.50 -44.36 3.91
CA GLY A 55 -34.01 -45.49 4.72
C GLY A 55 -34.42 -45.47 6.20
N GLY A 56 -35.64 -45.01 6.51
CA GLY A 56 -36.16 -44.95 7.88
C GLY A 56 -35.67 -43.80 8.74
N PHE A 57 -34.94 -42.83 8.18
CA PHE A 57 -34.48 -41.63 8.88
C PHE A 57 -34.76 -40.33 8.10
N ILE A 58 -34.73 -39.20 8.81
CA ILE A 58 -34.69 -37.88 8.19
C ILE A 58 -33.24 -37.57 7.81
N ARG A 59 -32.99 -37.32 6.53
CA ARG A 59 -31.73 -36.74 6.06
C ARG A 59 -31.92 -35.24 5.85
N LEU A 60 -31.40 -34.42 6.77
CA LEU A 60 -31.54 -32.96 6.70
C LEU A 60 -30.66 -32.35 5.61
N THR A 61 -29.47 -32.91 5.37
CA THR A 61 -28.56 -32.45 4.31
C THR A 61 -27.87 -33.61 3.61
N ASN A 62 -27.30 -33.36 2.44
CA ASN A 62 -26.45 -34.29 1.70
C ASN A 62 -25.05 -33.69 1.47
N THR A 63 -24.24 -34.27 0.59
CA THR A 63 -22.87 -33.81 0.31
C THR A 63 -22.79 -32.62 -0.67
N SER A 64 -23.92 -31.98 -0.99
CA SER A 64 -23.96 -30.79 -1.84
C SER A 64 -23.54 -29.55 -1.05
N SER A 65 -22.86 -28.62 -1.72
CA SER A 65 -22.31 -27.41 -1.09
C SER A 65 -23.36 -26.32 -0.92
N ARG A 66 -23.31 -25.63 0.24
CA ARG A 66 -24.11 -24.43 0.56
C ARG A 66 -25.62 -24.60 0.41
N LEU A 67 -26.18 -25.66 0.98
CA LEU A 67 -27.62 -25.90 1.05
C LEU A 67 -28.06 -26.11 2.49
N PHE A 68 -29.36 -25.97 2.75
CA PHE A 68 -29.97 -26.28 4.04
C PHE A 68 -31.14 -27.24 3.84
N GLY A 69 -31.50 -27.96 4.90
CA GLY A 69 -32.77 -28.66 4.97
C GLY A 69 -33.37 -28.55 6.36
N ARG A 70 -34.70 -28.57 6.41
CA ARG A 70 -35.46 -28.60 7.66
C ARG A 70 -36.52 -29.68 7.63
N ALA A 71 -36.81 -30.21 8.81
CA ALA A 71 -37.91 -31.14 9.03
C ALA A 71 -38.68 -30.72 10.27
N PHE A 72 -39.95 -30.35 10.11
CA PHE A 72 -40.84 -29.95 11.20
C PHE A 72 -41.99 -30.93 11.36
N TYR A 73 -42.47 -31.09 12.59
CA TYR A 73 -43.79 -31.66 12.83
C TYR A 73 -44.85 -30.78 12.17
N SER A 74 -45.78 -31.38 11.42
CA SER A 74 -46.65 -30.64 10.48
C SER A 74 -47.64 -29.71 11.17
N SER A 75 -48.02 -30.02 12.40
CA SER A 75 -48.98 -29.22 13.18
C SER A 75 -48.23 -28.36 14.21
N PRO A 76 -48.58 -27.07 14.35
CA PRO A 76 -47.95 -26.25 15.37
C PRO A 76 -48.43 -26.68 16.76
N ILE A 77 -47.50 -26.70 17.71
CA ILE A 77 -47.71 -27.14 19.08
C ILE A 77 -47.95 -25.93 19.97
N ARG A 78 -48.94 -26.03 20.85
CA ARG A 78 -49.22 -24.98 21.82
C ARG A 78 -48.15 -24.97 22.91
N MET A 79 -47.39 -23.87 23.02
CA MET A 79 -46.27 -23.72 23.95
C MET A 79 -46.59 -22.84 25.14
N LYS A 80 -47.72 -22.11 25.15
CA LYS A 80 -48.15 -21.27 26.28
C LYS A 80 -49.49 -21.71 26.83
N ALA A 81 -49.61 -21.71 28.15
CA ALA A 81 -50.86 -21.98 28.84
C ALA A 81 -51.90 -20.90 28.50
N ALA A 82 -53.17 -21.28 28.36
CA ALA A 82 -54.22 -20.36 27.88
C ALA A 82 -54.48 -19.15 28.79
N SER A 83 -54.12 -19.25 30.07
CA SER A 83 -54.46 -18.27 31.11
C SER A 83 -53.25 -17.52 31.67
N THR A 84 -52.03 -17.96 31.36
CA THR A 84 -50.79 -17.37 31.87
C THR A 84 -49.82 -17.24 30.70
N ASN A 85 -49.13 -16.10 30.55
CA ASN A 85 -48.07 -15.94 29.52
C ASN A 85 -46.81 -16.78 29.85
N VAL A 86 -46.99 -17.88 30.57
CA VAL A 86 -45.97 -18.82 31.02
C VAL A 86 -45.88 -19.91 29.97
N VAL A 87 -44.65 -20.19 29.54
CA VAL A 87 -44.35 -21.28 28.62
C VAL A 87 -44.56 -22.62 29.34
N SER A 88 -45.29 -23.53 28.71
CA SER A 88 -45.48 -24.90 29.17
C SER A 88 -44.14 -25.64 29.23
N SER A 89 -43.96 -26.50 30.23
CA SER A 89 -42.82 -27.41 30.26
C SER A 89 -42.84 -28.31 29.02
N PHE A 90 -41.68 -28.55 28.42
CA PHE A 90 -41.55 -29.48 27.31
C PHE A 90 -40.32 -30.34 27.48
N SER A 91 -40.35 -31.52 26.87
CA SER A 91 -39.27 -32.48 26.87
C SER A 91 -39.15 -33.07 25.47
N THR A 92 -37.93 -33.20 24.97
CA THR A 92 -37.65 -33.84 23.70
C THR A 92 -36.38 -34.68 23.79
N THR A 93 -36.39 -35.84 23.16
CA THR A 93 -35.20 -36.67 22.97
C THR A 93 -35.14 -37.19 21.55
N PHE A 94 -33.95 -37.22 20.96
CA PHE A 94 -33.76 -37.67 19.60
C PHE A 94 -32.36 -38.27 19.41
N VAL A 95 -32.24 -39.18 18.46
CA VAL A 95 -30.96 -39.74 18.02
C VAL A 95 -30.58 -39.12 16.70
N PHE A 96 -29.37 -38.60 16.61
CA PHE A 96 -28.82 -37.99 15.41
C PHE A 96 -27.41 -38.48 15.11
N CYS A 97 -26.96 -38.29 13.87
CA CYS A 97 -25.57 -38.47 13.50
C CYS A 97 -25.15 -37.44 12.43
N ILE A 98 -23.90 -36.96 12.54
CA ILE A 98 -23.29 -36.01 11.61
C ILE A 98 -22.09 -36.70 10.96
N THR A 99 -22.12 -36.84 9.64
CA THR A 99 -21.04 -37.50 8.86
C THR A 99 -20.41 -36.49 7.89
N PRO A 100 -19.13 -36.11 8.06
CA PRO A 100 -18.47 -35.21 7.12
C PRO A 100 -18.13 -35.93 5.81
N LEU A 101 -18.07 -35.18 4.69
CA LEU A 101 -17.61 -35.73 3.40
C LEU A 101 -16.12 -36.10 3.43
N LEU A 102 -15.32 -35.34 4.17
CA LEU A 102 -13.89 -35.60 4.40
C LEU A 102 -13.64 -35.71 5.91
N PRO A 103 -12.97 -36.76 6.41
CA PRO A 103 -12.81 -37.01 7.86
C PRO A 103 -12.20 -35.86 8.66
N THR A 104 -11.42 -34.98 8.01
CA THR A 104 -10.68 -33.88 8.65
C THR A 104 -11.35 -32.52 8.53
N PHE A 105 -12.40 -32.38 7.71
CA PHE A 105 -13.05 -31.10 7.46
C PHE A 105 -14.57 -31.27 7.55
N GLY A 106 -15.16 -30.73 8.62
CA GLY A 106 -16.59 -30.78 8.88
C GLY A 106 -17.39 -29.88 7.94
N GLY A 107 -18.66 -30.24 7.69
CA GLY A 107 -19.67 -29.26 7.32
C GLY A 107 -20.17 -28.51 8.55
N HIS A 108 -20.94 -27.43 8.37
CA HIS A 108 -21.64 -26.75 9.48
C HIS A 108 -22.65 -27.69 10.14
N GLY A 109 -22.99 -27.47 11.40
CA GLY A 109 -23.78 -28.41 12.20
C GLY A 109 -25.29 -28.49 11.89
N MET A 110 -26.04 -28.91 12.90
CA MET A 110 -27.51 -28.97 12.89
C MET A 110 -28.09 -28.38 14.18
N ALA A 111 -29.39 -28.12 14.20
CA ALA A 111 -30.09 -27.63 15.38
C ALA A 111 -31.43 -28.31 15.58
N PHE A 112 -31.80 -28.52 16.85
CA PHE A 112 -33.21 -28.63 17.22
C PHE A 112 -33.81 -27.23 17.20
N LEU A 113 -34.96 -27.07 16.56
CA LEU A 113 -35.51 -25.76 16.20
C LEU A 113 -36.99 -25.67 16.58
N MET A 114 -37.35 -24.56 17.23
CA MET A 114 -38.73 -24.10 17.35
C MET A 114 -38.92 -22.76 16.64
N SER A 115 -39.92 -22.67 15.75
CA SER A 115 -40.18 -21.48 14.94
C SER A 115 -41.69 -21.21 14.83
N PRO A 116 -42.15 -19.94 14.77
CA PRO A 116 -43.57 -19.62 14.60
C PRO A 116 -44.07 -19.90 13.18
N THR A 117 -43.18 -20.17 12.22
CA THR A 117 -43.51 -20.36 10.80
C THR A 117 -42.78 -21.54 10.19
N LEU A 118 -43.39 -22.15 9.18
CA LEU A 118 -42.76 -23.13 8.29
C LEU A 118 -42.10 -22.46 7.08
N ASP A 119 -42.32 -21.15 6.91
CA ASP A 119 -41.72 -20.40 5.81
C ASP A 119 -40.20 -20.50 5.87
N SER A 120 -39.63 -20.82 4.71
CA SER A 120 -38.20 -20.99 4.53
C SER A 120 -37.57 -19.97 3.59
N THR A 121 -38.35 -18.97 3.17
CA THR A 121 -37.85 -17.88 2.33
C THR A 121 -36.77 -17.08 3.05
N GLY A 122 -35.67 -16.83 2.35
CA GLY A 122 -34.57 -16.01 2.86
C GLY A 122 -33.59 -16.71 3.81
N ILE A 123 -33.83 -17.93 4.30
CA ILE A 123 -32.89 -18.64 5.19
C ILE A 123 -31.56 -18.92 4.48
N PHE A 124 -30.47 -18.70 5.20
CA PHE A 124 -29.14 -18.97 4.69
C PHE A 124 -28.58 -20.33 5.16
N PRO A 125 -27.84 -21.03 4.27
CA PRO A 125 -27.08 -22.22 4.64
C PRO A 125 -25.78 -21.82 5.36
N SER A 126 -24.88 -22.79 5.56
CA SER A 126 -23.54 -22.57 6.13
C SER A 126 -23.60 -22.14 7.61
N GLN A 127 -22.97 -21.04 7.98
CA GLN A 127 -22.83 -20.64 9.39
C GLN A 127 -24.18 -20.37 10.09
N TYR A 128 -25.28 -20.18 9.35
CA TYR A 128 -26.60 -19.93 9.94
C TYR A 128 -27.38 -21.22 10.29
N LEU A 129 -26.79 -22.40 10.12
CA LEU A 129 -27.37 -23.72 10.44
C LEU A 129 -28.75 -24.01 9.82
N GLY A 130 -29.11 -23.25 8.79
CA GLY A 130 -30.45 -23.26 8.21
C GLY A 130 -31.51 -22.79 9.20
N MET A 131 -31.20 -22.00 10.22
CA MET A 131 -32.13 -21.48 11.25
C MET A 131 -32.65 -20.08 10.93
N MET A 132 -31.82 -19.23 10.35
CA MET A 132 -32.15 -17.82 10.08
C MET A 132 -31.32 -17.29 8.90
N ASN A 133 -31.35 -15.98 8.69
CA ASN A 133 -30.56 -15.29 7.67
C ASN A 133 -29.78 -14.12 8.27
N ALA A 134 -28.94 -13.47 7.47
CA ALA A 134 -28.08 -12.38 7.95
C ALA A 134 -28.86 -11.16 8.48
N THR A 135 -30.04 -10.86 7.93
CA THR A 135 -30.87 -9.71 8.34
C THR A 135 -31.72 -9.99 9.59
N ASP A 136 -32.00 -11.27 9.84
CA ASP A 136 -32.83 -11.75 10.94
C ASP A 136 -32.00 -12.18 12.15
N ASN A 137 -30.68 -12.32 12.02
CA ASN A 137 -29.81 -12.68 13.12
C ASN A 137 -29.80 -11.61 14.23
N GLY A 138 -30.24 -11.97 15.44
CA GLY A 138 -30.36 -11.07 16.58
C GLY A 138 -31.65 -10.26 16.64
N ASN A 139 -32.59 -10.49 15.71
CA ASN A 139 -33.86 -9.79 15.67
C ASN A 139 -34.92 -10.53 16.52
N SER A 140 -35.30 -9.92 17.66
CA SER A 140 -36.27 -10.49 18.61
C SER A 140 -37.70 -10.63 18.09
N SER A 141 -38.00 -10.12 16.90
CA SER A 141 -39.30 -10.32 16.25
C SER A 141 -39.43 -11.67 15.52
N ASN A 142 -38.35 -12.45 15.42
CA ASN A 142 -38.36 -13.75 14.74
C ASN A 142 -38.91 -14.89 15.58
N HIS A 143 -38.76 -14.79 16.91
CA HIS A 143 -39.28 -15.77 17.87
C HIS A 143 -38.75 -17.19 17.64
N VAL A 144 -37.46 -17.30 17.36
CA VAL A 144 -36.75 -18.56 17.07
C VAL A 144 -36.00 -19.03 18.31
N PHE A 145 -36.27 -20.28 18.71
CA PHE A 145 -35.51 -20.97 19.74
C PHE A 145 -34.76 -22.14 19.10
N GLY A 146 -33.47 -22.26 19.38
CA GLY A 146 -32.64 -23.35 18.89
C GLY A 146 -31.72 -23.93 19.94
N VAL A 147 -31.43 -25.23 19.81
CA VAL A 147 -30.28 -25.87 20.45
C VAL A 147 -29.39 -26.39 19.33
N GLU A 148 -28.25 -25.75 19.14
CA GLU A 148 -27.29 -26.07 18.08
C GLU A 148 -26.31 -27.17 18.48
N PHE A 149 -25.91 -27.96 17.50
CA PHE A 149 -24.87 -28.98 17.57
C PHE A 149 -23.86 -28.65 16.48
N ASP A 150 -22.93 -27.74 16.78
CA ASP A 150 -22.02 -27.18 15.78
C ASP A 150 -20.70 -27.95 15.69
N THR A 151 -20.25 -28.09 14.45
CA THR A 151 -19.06 -28.83 14.03
C THR A 151 -18.02 -27.93 13.34
N VAL A 152 -18.28 -26.62 13.29
CA VAL A 152 -17.40 -25.56 12.76
C VAL A 152 -17.24 -24.47 13.83
N GLN A 153 -16.10 -23.77 13.82
CA GLN A 153 -15.89 -22.59 14.66
C GLN A 153 -16.04 -21.34 13.81
N ASP A 154 -17.17 -20.66 13.93
CA ASP A 154 -17.44 -19.38 13.29
C ASP A 154 -17.15 -18.23 14.26
N LEU A 155 -15.99 -17.57 14.07
CA LEU A 155 -15.53 -16.47 14.93
C LEU A 155 -16.53 -15.29 14.97
N GLU A 156 -17.30 -15.10 13.90
CA GLU A 156 -18.35 -14.08 13.82
C GLU A 156 -19.46 -14.29 14.87
N PHE A 157 -19.73 -15.54 15.25
CA PHE A 157 -20.78 -15.90 16.21
C PHE A 157 -20.25 -16.23 17.61
N SER A 158 -18.96 -15.97 17.84
CA SER A 158 -18.28 -16.17 19.13
C SER A 158 -18.26 -17.64 19.58
N ASP A 159 -18.14 -18.55 18.62
CA ASP A 159 -18.06 -19.99 18.89
C ASP A 159 -16.85 -20.35 19.74
N ILE A 160 -17.09 -21.16 20.77
CA ILE A 160 -16.06 -21.56 21.73
C ILE A 160 -15.02 -22.53 21.12
N ASN A 161 -15.43 -23.35 20.15
CA ASN A 161 -14.59 -24.26 19.35
C ASN A 161 -15.39 -24.87 18.18
N ASP A 162 -14.78 -25.77 17.42
CA ASP A 162 -15.38 -26.48 16.27
C ASP A 162 -16.14 -27.77 16.63
N ASN A 163 -16.56 -27.91 17.89
CA ASN A 163 -17.27 -29.07 18.43
C ASN A 163 -18.02 -28.71 19.73
N HIS A 164 -19.14 -27.99 19.59
CA HIS A 164 -19.89 -27.47 20.74
C HIS A 164 -21.39 -27.66 20.62
N VAL A 165 -22.07 -27.58 21.76
CA VAL A 165 -23.53 -27.50 21.88
C VAL A 165 -23.87 -26.12 22.43
N GLY A 166 -24.85 -25.46 21.82
CA GLY A 166 -25.23 -24.09 22.15
C GLY A 166 -26.74 -23.89 22.28
N ILE A 167 -27.15 -22.82 22.96
CA ILE A 167 -28.54 -22.39 23.11
C ILE A 167 -28.71 -21.04 22.42
N ASN A 168 -29.51 -21.02 21.36
CA ASN A 168 -29.72 -19.88 20.48
C ASN A 168 -31.12 -19.28 20.70
N LEU A 169 -31.17 -18.00 21.05
CA LEU A 169 -32.41 -17.26 21.29
C LEU A 169 -32.45 -16.08 20.31
N ASP A 170 -33.26 -16.16 19.25
CA ASP A 170 -33.38 -15.16 18.18
C ASP A 170 -32.05 -14.77 17.48
N SER A 171 -30.96 -15.51 17.72
CA SER A 171 -29.60 -15.17 17.31
C SER A 171 -28.75 -16.42 17.10
N MET A 172 -27.83 -16.40 16.14
CA MET A 172 -26.77 -17.40 15.98
C MET A 172 -25.71 -17.31 17.08
N ILE A 173 -25.58 -16.17 17.78
CA ILE A 173 -24.71 -16.10 18.95
C ILE A 173 -25.42 -16.83 20.11
N SER A 174 -24.83 -17.95 20.52
CA SER A 174 -25.31 -18.76 21.64
C SER A 174 -25.30 -17.97 22.96
N THR A 175 -26.43 -17.97 23.67
CA THR A 175 -26.52 -17.40 25.03
C THR A 175 -25.67 -18.19 26.03
N ASN A 176 -25.64 -19.51 25.85
CA ASN A 176 -24.81 -20.43 26.60
C ASN A 176 -24.35 -21.55 25.68
N SER A 177 -23.07 -21.91 25.76
CA SER A 177 -22.48 -23.00 25.00
C SER A 177 -21.48 -23.80 25.84
N SER A 178 -21.27 -25.05 25.47
CA SER A 178 -20.31 -25.96 26.10
C SER A 178 -19.72 -26.89 25.05
N VAL A 179 -18.47 -27.31 25.26
CA VAL A 179 -17.81 -28.32 24.41
C VAL A 179 -18.68 -29.57 24.41
N ALA A 180 -18.94 -30.15 23.25
CA ALA A 180 -19.82 -31.31 23.16
C ALA A 180 -19.25 -32.48 23.97
N GLY A 181 -19.98 -32.95 24.97
CA GLY A 181 -19.54 -34.01 25.86
C GLY A 181 -20.58 -34.39 26.91
N TYR A 182 -20.20 -35.30 27.79
CA TYR A 182 -21.05 -35.78 28.88
C TYR A 182 -20.23 -36.19 30.10
N TRP A 183 -20.86 -36.18 31.27
CA TRP A 183 -20.29 -36.78 32.49
C TRP A 183 -20.78 -38.21 32.64
N SER A 184 -19.84 -39.16 32.65
CA SER A 184 -20.17 -40.57 32.82
C SER A 184 -20.82 -40.81 34.19
N PRO A 185 -21.86 -41.66 34.29
CA PRO A 185 -22.48 -42.03 35.56
C PRO A 185 -21.48 -42.62 36.57
N GLN A 186 -20.41 -43.25 36.08
CA GLN A 186 -19.39 -43.90 36.90
C GLN A 186 -18.39 -42.91 37.51
N ASN A 187 -18.28 -41.70 36.96
CA ASN A 187 -17.33 -40.65 37.36
C ASN A 187 -17.98 -39.25 37.27
N ALA A 188 -19.13 -39.06 37.91
CA ALA A 188 -19.97 -37.85 37.79
C ALA A 188 -19.26 -36.53 38.21
N SER A 189 -18.06 -36.59 38.78
CA SER A 189 -17.29 -35.45 39.30
C SER A 189 -15.86 -35.35 38.75
N GLN A 190 -15.47 -36.14 37.73
CA GLN A 190 -14.17 -36.00 37.06
C GLN A 190 -14.32 -35.90 35.54
N ASN A 191 -13.73 -34.84 34.97
CA ASN A 191 -13.53 -34.49 33.57
C ASN A 191 -14.65 -34.83 32.57
N LEU A 192 -15.13 -33.80 31.86
CA LEU A 192 -16.05 -33.93 30.73
C LEU A 192 -15.50 -34.93 29.69
N THR A 193 -16.27 -35.97 29.38
CA THR A 193 -15.94 -36.88 28.29
C THR A 193 -16.40 -36.24 26.98
N VAL A 194 -15.43 -35.73 26.21
CA VAL A 194 -15.69 -35.04 24.95
C VAL A 194 -16.23 -36.03 23.90
N ILE A 195 -17.34 -35.66 23.26
CA ILE A 195 -17.92 -36.37 22.13
C ILE A 195 -17.57 -35.59 20.87
N ASN A 196 -17.04 -36.29 19.86
CA ASN A 196 -16.89 -35.71 18.53
C ASN A 196 -18.23 -35.78 17.78
N LEU A 197 -18.90 -34.64 17.62
CA LEU A 197 -20.20 -34.53 16.94
C LEU A 197 -20.12 -35.01 15.48
N LYS A 198 -18.99 -34.77 14.79
CA LYS A 198 -18.72 -35.18 13.40
C LYS A 198 -18.14 -36.59 13.26
N SER A 199 -18.30 -37.44 14.27
CA SER A 199 -17.77 -38.82 14.26
C SER A 199 -18.55 -39.79 13.37
N GLY A 200 -19.76 -39.44 12.95
CA GLY A 200 -20.69 -40.36 12.28
C GLY A 200 -21.34 -41.40 13.20
N ASN A 201 -20.97 -41.44 14.49
CA ASN A 201 -21.62 -42.29 15.47
C ASN A 201 -23.00 -41.73 15.86
N ASN A 202 -23.89 -42.61 16.31
CA ASN A 202 -25.20 -42.21 16.79
C ASN A 202 -25.06 -41.55 18.18
N ILE A 203 -25.56 -40.33 18.30
CA ILE A 203 -25.59 -39.53 19.52
C ILE A 203 -27.06 -39.31 19.88
N GLN A 204 -27.40 -39.49 21.16
CA GLN A 204 -28.72 -39.15 21.69
C GLN A 204 -28.64 -37.81 22.42
N ALA A 205 -29.62 -36.95 22.17
CA ALA A 205 -29.81 -35.68 22.85
C ALA A 205 -31.09 -35.71 23.70
N TRP A 206 -31.08 -34.95 24.79
CA TRP A 206 -32.24 -34.66 25.64
C TRP A 206 -32.29 -33.15 25.88
N ILE A 207 -33.45 -32.54 25.66
CA ILE A 207 -33.70 -31.14 25.93
C ILE A 207 -34.98 -31.06 26.76
N ASP A 208 -34.83 -30.65 28.02
CA ASP A 208 -35.89 -30.59 29.01
C ASP A 208 -36.04 -29.16 29.52
N TYR A 209 -37.21 -28.55 29.32
CA TYR A 209 -37.54 -27.23 29.83
C TYR A 209 -38.63 -27.33 30.90
N ASN A 210 -38.33 -26.84 32.10
CA ASN A 210 -39.30 -26.66 33.16
C ASN A 210 -39.86 -25.23 33.11
N GLY A 211 -41.11 -25.09 32.67
CA GLY A 211 -41.77 -23.80 32.51
C GLY A 211 -42.03 -23.05 33.81
N GLN A 212 -42.21 -23.77 34.93
CA GLN A 212 -42.42 -23.16 36.25
C GLN A 212 -41.10 -22.66 36.85
N ALA A 213 -40.04 -23.46 36.73
CA ALA A 213 -38.70 -23.11 37.23
C ALA A 213 -37.89 -22.27 36.24
N GLN A 214 -38.40 -22.04 35.02
CA GLN A 214 -37.69 -21.39 33.91
C GLN A 214 -36.29 -21.98 33.67
N GLN A 215 -36.18 -23.30 33.77
CA GLN A 215 -34.91 -24.01 33.69
C GLN A 215 -34.86 -24.88 32.44
N LEU A 216 -33.84 -24.65 31.60
CA LEU A 216 -33.55 -25.43 30.41
C LEU A 216 -32.32 -26.32 30.67
N ASN A 217 -32.50 -27.63 30.51
CA ASN A 217 -31.44 -28.62 30.59
C ASN A 217 -31.20 -29.25 29.23
N VAL A 218 -29.94 -29.30 28.81
CA VAL A 218 -29.52 -29.97 27.57
C VAL A 218 -28.48 -31.03 27.93
N SER A 219 -28.69 -32.26 27.49
CA SER A 219 -27.76 -33.38 27.67
C SER A 219 -27.52 -34.06 26.33
N ILE A 220 -26.30 -34.57 26.12
CA ILE A 220 -25.98 -35.47 25.01
C ILE A 220 -25.17 -36.66 25.51
N ALA A 221 -25.27 -37.81 24.85
CA ALA A 221 -24.41 -38.97 25.09
C ALA A 221 -24.39 -39.89 23.86
N PRO A 222 -23.37 -40.75 23.68
CA PRO A 222 -23.45 -41.84 22.72
C PRO A 222 -24.64 -42.76 23.05
N VAL A 223 -25.31 -43.33 22.04
CA VAL A 223 -26.48 -44.21 22.23
C VAL A 223 -26.23 -45.42 23.13
N SER A 224 -24.97 -45.84 23.31
CA SER A 224 -24.58 -46.91 24.23
C SER A 224 -24.59 -46.51 25.72
N GLN A 225 -24.82 -45.24 26.03
CA GLN A 225 -24.83 -44.68 27.38
C GLN A 225 -26.23 -44.26 27.79
N PRO A 226 -26.62 -44.41 29.08
CA PRO A 226 -27.87 -43.86 29.57
C PRO A 226 -27.84 -42.32 29.60
N GLN A 227 -29.01 -41.69 29.75
CA GLN A 227 -29.11 -40.24 29.94
C GLN A 227 -28.20 -39.78 31.09
N PRO A 228 -27.30 -38.81 30.87
CA PRO A 228 -26.43 -38.29 31.93
C PRO A 228 -27.24 -37.67 33.07
N HIS A 229 -26.84 -37.95 34.32
CA HIS A 229 -27.47 -37.33 35.50
C HIS A 229 -27.17 -35.83 35.62
N VAL A 230 -26.00 -35.40 35.14
CA VAL A 230 -25.60 -34.00 35.08
C VAL A 230 -25.77 -33.51 33.64
N PRO A 231 -26.62 -32.51 33.38
CA PRO A 231 -26.83 -31.99 32.04
C PRO A 231 -25.60 -31.21 31.56
N LEU A 232 -25.32 -31.30 30.25
CA LEU A 232 -24.23 -30.55 29.60
C LEU A 232 -24.39 -29.03 29.78
N LEU A 233 -25.62 -28.55 29.65
CA LEU A 233 -26.02 -27.17 29.93
C LEU A 233 -27.23 -27.19 30.86
N SER A 234 -27.20 -26.40 31.93
CA SER A 234 -28.35 -26.10 32.78
C SER A 234 -28.45 -24.59 32.95
N VAL A 235 -29.46 -23.99 32.34
CA VAL A 235 -29.58 -22.53 32.23
C VAL A 235 -30.94 -22.08 32.74
N HIS A 236 -30.95 -21.06 33.59
CA HIS A 236 -32.18 -20.38 33.96
C HIS A 236 -32.55 -19.36 32.88
N VAL A 237 -33.54 -19.67 32.05
CA VAL A 237 -33.93 -18.89 30.88
C VAL A 237 -35.45 -18.73 30.80
N ASN A 238 -35.91 -17.49 30.69
CA ASN A 238 -37.33 -17.20 30.49
C ASN A 238 -37.68 -17.19 29.00
N LEU A 239 -38.29 -18.29 28.53
CA LEU A 239 -38.68 -18.43 27.12
C LEU A 239 -39.98 -17.69 26.74
N SER A 240 -40.67 -17.00 27.67
CA SER A 240 -41.95 -16.34 27.39
C SER A 240 -41.87 -15.23 26.34
N ASN A 241 -40.71 -14.57 26.20
CA ASN A 241 -40.49 -13.54 25.18
C ASN A 241 -40.01 -14.12 23.84
N ILE A 242 -39.49 -15.36 23.85
CA ILE A 242 -38.99 -16.04 22.66
C ILE A 242 -40.12 -16.82 22.00
N LEU A 243 -40.81 -17.70 22.72
CA LEU A 243 -41.86 -18.55 22.15
C LEU A 243 -43.19 -17.80 22.00
N LYS A 244 -43.89 -18.08 20.90
CA LYS A 244 -45.30 -17.70 20.71
C LYS A 244 -46.23 -18.76 21.31
N ASP A 245 -47.53 -18.47 21.29
CA ASP A 245 -48.56 -19.40 21.78
C ASP A 245 -48.49 -20.74 21.05
N TYR A 246 -48.19 -20.71 19.74
CA TYR A 246 -48.05 -21.86 18.88
C TYR A 246 -46.70 -21.82 18.17
N MET A 247 -45.99 -22.95 18.18
CA MET A 247 -44.66 -23.09 17.57
C MET A 247 -44.60 -24.39 16.78
N TYR A 248 -43.95 -24.38 15.63
CA TYR A 248 -43.51 -25.59 14.94
C TYR A 248 -42.23 -26.09 15.60
N VAL A 249 -42.15 -27.40 15.85
CA VAL A 249 -40.98 -28.06 16.45
C VAL A 249 -40.34 -28.99 15.43
N GLY A 250 -39.02 -29.01 15.37
CA GLY A 250 -38.32 -29.76 14.33
C GLY A 250 -36.82 -29.60 14.38
N PHE A 251 -36.19 -29.78 13.22
CA PHE A 251 -34.75 -29.73 13.05
C PHE A 251 -34.37 -28.93 11.81
N SER A 252 -33.19 -28.32 11.85
CA SER A 252 -32.52 -27.74 10.69
C SER A 252 -31.08 -28.23 10.61
N GLY A 253 -30.55 -28.30 9.39
CA GLY A 253 -29.13 -28.56 9.16
C GLY A 253 -28.67 -27.86 7.90
N SER A 254 -27.38 -27.58 7.81
CA SER A 254 -26.84 -26.90 6.63
C SER A 254 -25.46 -27.38 6.21
N THR A 255 -25.08 -27.08 4.97
CA THR A 255 -23.77 -27.42 4.42
C THR A 255 -22.98 -26.16 4.08
N GLY A 256 -21.65 -26.27 4.19
CA GLY A 256 -20.71 -25.22 3.83
C GLY A 256 -20.04 -25.47 2.48
N VAL A 257 -18.87 -24.86 2.30
CA VAL A 257 -17.95 -25.18 1.19
C VAL A 257 -17.51 -26.64 1.26
N ILE A 258 -17.31 -27.15 2.47
CA ILE A 258 -17.07 -28.56 2.75
C ILE A 258 -18.38 -29.09 3.34
N SER A 259 -18.90 -30.16 2.76
CA SER A 259 -20.27 -30.62 3.04
C SER A 259 -20.29 -31.82 3.98
N GLY A 260 -21.38 -31.97 4.72
CA GLY A 260 -21.63 -33.09 5.64
C GLY A 260 -23.09 -33.51 5.58
N THR A 261 -23.36 -34.76 5.92
CA THR A 261 -24.71 -35.31 5.99
C THR A 261 -25.19 -35.29 7.44
N HIS A 262 -26.32 -34.63 7.69
CA HIS A 262 -26.99 -34.59 8.99
C HIS A 262 -28.21 -35.52 8.95
N ARG A 263 -28.33 -36.43 9.92
CA ARG A 263 -29.45 -37.37 9.99
C ARG A 263 -30.09 -37.36 11.37
N VAL A 264 -31.42 -37.44 11.42
CA VAL A 264 -32.19 -37.73 12.63
C VAL A 264 -32.83 -39.09 12.46
N LEU A 265 -32.48 -40.02 13.35
CA LEU A 265 -32.81 -41.44 13.27
C LEU A 265 -34.07 -41.80 14.06
N SER A 266 -34.31 -41.10 15.16
CA SER A 266 -35.51 -41.25 15.99
C SER A 266 -35.75 -39.97 16.79
N TRP A 267 -37.00 -39.72 17.17
CA TRP A 267 -37.41 -38.48 17.84
C TRP A 267 -38.67 -38.69 18.68
N SER A 268 -38.66 -38.21 19.92
CA SER A 268 -39.77 -38.20 20.85
C SER A 268 -39.91 -36.80 21.44
N PHE A 269 -41.14 -36.30 21.53
CA PHE A 269 -41.44 -34.96 22.02
C PHE A 269 -42.71 -34.99 22.88
N SER A 270 -42.72 -34.18 23.94
CA SER A 270 -43.92 -33.87 24.72
C SER A 270 -43.90 -32.41 25.17
N ASN A 271 -45.01 -31.68 25.00
CA ASN A 271 -45.23 -30.37 25.63
C ASN A 271 -45.99 -30.47 26.97
N ASN A 272 -46.13 -31.68 27.51
CA ASN A 272 -46.71 -31.93 28.83
C ASN A 272 -46.11 -33.21 29.44
N GLY A 273 -45.23 -33.04 30.41
CA GLY A 273 -44.49 -34.15 31.03
C GLY A 273 -43.23 -34.52 30.26
N THR A 274 -42.71 -35.71 30.52
CA THR A 274 -41.45 -36.21 29.97
C THR A 274 -41.67 -36.86 28.61
N ALA A 275 -40.76 -36.62 27.66
CA ALA A 275 -40.75 -37.35 26.40
C ALA A 275 -40.59 -38.86 26.65
N GLU A 276 -41.33 -39.67 25.90
CA GLU A 276 -41.24 -41.13 26.01
C GLU A 276 -39.85 -41.60 25.55
N ALA A 277 -39.29 -42.60 26.23
CA ALA A 277 -37.98 -43.15 25.90
C ALA A 277 -37.99 -43.83 24.52
N LEU A 278 -36.94 -43.58 23.74
CA LEU A 278 -36.79 -44.14 22.39
C LEU A 278 -36.43 -45.63 22.44
N ASP A 279 -37.05 -46.40 21.55
CA ASP A 279 -36.69 -47.81 21.33
C ASP A 279 -35.44 -47.89 20.45
N LEU A 280 -34.28 -47.86 21.09
CA LEU A 280 -32.97 -47.85 20.43
C LEU A 280 -32.69 -49.14 19.62
N SER A 281 -33.44 -50.21 19.86
CA SER A 281 -33.33 -51.46 19.09
C SER A 281 -33.87 -51.34 17.66
N LYS A 282 -34.70 -50.32 17.40
CA LYS A 282 -35.33 -50.04 16.10
C LYS A 282 -34.57 -49.04 15.23
N LEU A 283 -33.40 -48.57 15.67
CA LEU A 283 -32.63 -47.61 14.88
C LEU A 283 -32.24 -48.20 13.52
N PRO A 284 -32.37 -47.43 12.41
CA PRO A 284 -32.02 -47.91 11.09
C PRO A 284 -30.53 -48.22 10.98
N VAL A 285 -30.19 -49.30 10.30
CA VAL A 285 -28.79 -49.68 10.05
C VAL A 285 -28.21 -48.72 9.01
N LEU A 286 -27.30 -47.85 9.44
CA LEU A 286 -26.54 -46.99 8.55
C LEU A 286 -25.42 -47.80 7.90
N PHE A 287 -25.50 -48.03 6.58
CA PHE A 287 -24.36 -48.56 5.85
C PHE A 287 -23.22 -47.53 5.87
N PRO A 288 -21.96 -47.95 6.09
CA PRO A 288 -20.82 -47.06 5.90
C PRO A 288 -20.90 -46.47 4.49
N SER A 289 -20.85 -45.13 4.37
CA SER A 289 -20.55 -44.53 3.07
C SER A 289 -19.24 -45.12 2.59
N PRO A 290 -19.07 -45.41 1.28
CA PRO A 290 -17.82 -45.96 0.78
C PRO A 290 -16.69 -45.09 1.30
N SER A 291 -15.82 -45.66 2.12
CA SER A 291 -14.57 -45.02 2.45
C SER A 291 -13.96 -44.66 1.10
N PHE A 292 -13.70 -43.38 0.88
CA PHE A 292 -12.79 -42.99 -0.18
C PHE A 292 -11.41 -43.50 0.26
N GLU A 293 -11.18 -44.81 0.11
CA GLU A 293 -9.83 -45.33 0.00
C GLU A 293 -9.26 -44.70 -1.26
N SER A 294 -8.60 -43.57 -1.06
CA SER A 294 -8.00 -42.81 -2.14
C SER A 294 -6.99 -43.73 -2.84
N SER A 295 -7.35 -44.19 -4.04
CA SER A 295 -6.42 -44.82 -4.97
C SER A 295 -5.15 -43.98 -5.07
N THR A 296 -3.98 -44.61 -5.12
CA THR A 296 -2.68 -43.94 -5.31
C THR A 296 -2.73 -42.95 -6.48
N ARG A 297 -3.56 -43.21 -7.50
CA ARG A 297 -3.78 -42.32 -8.65
C ARG A 297 -4.46 -41.00 -8.24
N PHE A 298 -5.38 -41.02 -7.30
CA PHE A 298 -6.05 -39.82 -6.76
C PHE A 298 -5.06 -38.97 -5.95
N LYS A 299 -4.21 -39.57 -5.12
CA LYS A 299 -3.15 -38.85 -4.38
C LYS A 299 -2.14 -38.19 -5.33
N VAL A 300 -1.77 -38.86 -6.42
CA VAL A 300 -0.87 -38.33 -7.45
C VAL A 300 -1.54 -37.20 -8.24
N MET A 301 -2.83 -37.33 -8.57
CA MET A 301 -3.60 -36.31 -9.27
C MET A 301 -3.79 -35.04 -8.41
N VAL A 302 -4.13 -35.20 -7.12
CA VAL A 302 -4.24 -34.07 -6.19
C VAL A 302 -2.87 -33.44 -5.95
N GLY A 303 -1.82 -34.24 -5.76
CA GLY A 303 -0.45 -33.73 -5.61
C GLY A 303 0.04 -32.93 -6.82
N SER A 304 -0.28 -33.38 -8.04
CA SER A 304 0.08 -32.65 -9.27
C SER A 304 -0.72 -31.36 -9.47
N ILE A 305 -2.01 -31.34 -9.10
CA ILE A 305 -2.82 -30.11 -9.12
C ILE A 305 -2.31 -29.10 -8.08
N VAL A 306 -1.98 -29.55 -6.86
CA VAL A 306 -1.41 -28.67 -5.81
C VAL A 306 -0.05 -28.13 -6.25
N LEU A 307 0.82 -28.95 -6.83
CA LEU A 307 2.11 -28.51 -7.34
C LEU A 307 1.96 -27.50 -8.49
N ALA A 308 1.05 -27.74 -9.44
CA ALA A 308 0.76 -26.81 -10.52
C ALA A 308 0.21 -25.48 -9.98
N SER A 309 -0.66 -25.53 -8.97
CA SER A 309 -1.24 -24.35 -8.31
C SER A 309 -0.18 -23.53 -7.58
N LEU A 310 0.75 -24.19 -6.88
CA LEU A 310 1.88 -23.56 -6.20
C LEU A 310 2.88 -22.95 -7.19
N LEU A 311 3.12 -23.59 -8.34
CA LEU A 311 3.95 -23.03 -9.41
C LEU A 311 3.30 -21.78 -10.04
N VAL A 312 1.98 -21.81 -10.27
CA VAL A 312 1.24 -20.64 -10.77
C VAL A 312 1.28 -19.52 -9.73
N LEU A 313 0.96 -19.79 -8.46
CA LEU A 313 1.04 -18.80 -7.38
C LEU A 313 2.46 -18.26 -7.18
N GLY A 314 3.47 -19.11 -7.26
CA GLY A 314 4.89 -18.72 -7.19
C GLY A 314 5.30 -17.86 -8.38
N SER A 315 4.82 -18.18 -9.59
CA SER A 315 5.05 -17.36 -10.78
C SER A 315 4.30 -16.03 -10.73
N LEU A 316 3.08 -16.01 -10.15
CA LEU A 316 2.27 -14.81 -9.99
C LEU A 316 2.85 -13.91 -8.91
N MET A 317 3.28 -14.49 -7.78
CA MET A 317 4.01 -13.80 -6.72
C MET A 317 5.35 -13.30 -7.26
N GLY A 318 6.09 -14.11 -7.99
CA GLY A 318 7.32 -13.72 -8.68
C GLY A 318 7.09 -12.59 -9.66
N PHE A 319 5.99 -12.62 -10.42
CA PHE A 319 5.57 -11.55 -11.33
C PHE A 319 5.14 -10.29 -10.59
N VAL A 320 4.43 -10.41 -9.47
CA VAL A 320 4.04 -9.29 -8.60
C VAL A 320 5.26 -8.68 -7.93
N LEU A 321 6.18 -9.48 -7.40
CA LEU A 321 7.44 -9.03 -6.80
C LEU A 321 8.37 -8.44 -7.87
N TYR A 322 8.44 -9.03 -9.06
CA TYR A 322 9.12 -8.47 -10.23
C TYR A 322 8.53 -7.12 -10.60
N LYS A 323 7.20 -7.04 -10.75
CA LYS A 323 6.47 -5.80 -11.06
C LYS A 323 6.57 -4.77 -9.94
N ARG A 324 6.69 -5.17 -8.67
CA ARG A 324 6.85 -4.29 -7.50
C ARG A 324 8.29 -3.78 -7.37
N SER A 325 9.29 -4.61 -7.66
CA SER A 325 10.71 -4.23 -7.78
C SER A 325 10.99 -3.36 -9.01
N HIS A 326 10.19 -3.51 -10.07
CA HIS A 326 10.28 -2.73 -11.31
C HIS A 326 9.19 -1.64 -11.38
N ARG A 327 8.45 -1.41 -10.29
CA ARG A 327 7.52 -0.29 -10.20
C ARG A 327 8.37 0.94 -9.93
N GLU A 328 8.38 1.86 -10.89
CA GLU A 328 8.88 3.22 -10.70
C GLU A 328 8.13 3.81 -9.49
N VAL A 329 8.80 3.83 -8.33
CA VAL A 329 8.26 4.38 -7.09
C VAL A 329 8.08 5.87 -7.35
N VAL A 330 6.84 6.35 -7.21
CA VAL A 330 6.51 7.78 -7.20
C VAL A 330 6.58 8.22 -5.74
N GLU A 331 7.68 8.86 -5.36
CA GLU A 331 7.83 9.43 -4.03
C GLU A 331 6.96 10.69 -3.88
N SER A 332 6.52 11.01 -2.67
CA SER A 332 5.55 12.09 -2.42
C SER A 332 6.04 13.48 -2.85
N TRP A 333 7.36 13.69 -2.87
CA TRP A 333 7.97 14.93 -3.40
C TRP A 333 7.77 15.08 -4.92
N GLU A 334 7.56 13.99 -5.66
CA GLU A 334 7.42 14.04 -7.13
C GLU A 334 6.14 14.71 -7.61
N LEU A 335 5.10 14.78 -6.77
CA LEU A 335 3.84 15.46 -7.06
C LEU A 335 3.94 16.99 -6.93
N GLU A 336 5.02 17.48 -6.30
CA GLU A 336 5.20 18.89 -5.92
C GLU A 336 5.96 19.71 -6.99
N PHE A 337 6.74 19.06 -7.87
CA PHE A 337 7.69 19.75 -8.76
C PHE A 337 7.19 20.12 -10.16
N GLY A 338 6.00 19.70 -10.59
CA GLY A 338 5.42 20.09 -11.89
C GLY A 338 6.18 19.63 -13.16
N LEU A 339 7.37 19.06 -13.02
CA LEU A 339 8.22 18.56 -14.11
C LEU A 339 7.78 17.19 -14.61
N HIS A 340 7.95 16.95 -15.92
CA HIS A 340 7.58 15.68 -16.54
C HIS A 340 8.54 14.55 -16.13
N ARG A 341 7.99 13.46 -15.58
CA ARG A 341 8.74 12.23 -15.34
C ARG A 341 8.77 11.38 -16.61
N TYR A 342 9.93 11.26 -17.22
CA TYR A 342 10.16 10.38 -18.37
C TYR A 342 10.37 8.94 -17.89
N SER A 343 9.89 7.97 -18.67
CA SER A 343 10.23 6.57 -18.41
C SER A 343 11.67 6.28 -18.82
N TYR A 344 12.39 5.43 -18.08
CA TYR A 344 13.77 5.07 -18.42
C TYR A 344 13.87 4.50 -19.84
N LYS A 345 12.90 3.66 -20.24
CA LYS A 345 12.83 3.05 -21.57
C LYS A 345 12.72 4.10 -22.69
N GLU A 346 11.98 5.17 -22.46
CA GLU A 346 11.85 6.27 -23.42
C GLU A 346 13.20 6.99 -23.62
N LEU A 347 13.93 7.25 -22.54
CA LEU A 347 15.26 7.89 -22.62
C LEU A 347 16.31 6.97 -23.23
N VAL A 348 16.24 5.66 -22.98
CA VAL A 348 17.06 4.66 -23.68
C VAL A 348 16.83 4.73 -25.18
N VAL A 349 15.57 4.75 -25.64
CA VAL A 349 15.26 4.85 -27.07
C VAL A 349 15.73 6.20 -27.62
N ALA A 350 15.46 7.30 -26.92
CA ALA A 350 15.83 8.64 -27.33
C ALA A 350 17.35 8.80 -27.54
N THR A 351 18.15 8.17 -26.70
CA THR A 351 19.63 8.23 -26.71
C THR A 351 20.30 7.08 -27.48
N LYS A 352 19.51 6.27 -28.21
CA LYS A 352 19.99 5.06 -28.91
C LYS A 352 20.75 4.11 -28.00
N ASN A 353 20.20 3.86 -26.82
CA ASN A 353 20.79 3.06 -25.75
C ASN A 353 22.08 3.68 -25.18
N PHE A 354 22.07 4.99 -24.93
CA PHE A 354 23.23 5.75 -24.44
C PHE A 354 24.50 5.49 -25.27
N HIS A 355 24.34 5.46 -26.59
CA HIS A 355 25.43 5.15 -27.51
C HIS A 355 26.55 6.20 -27.41
N GLU A 356 27.81 5.76 -27.48
CA GLU A 356 28.98 6.66 -27.39
C GLU A 356 28.98 7.75 -28.46
N GLY A 357 28.43 7.46 -29.64
CA GLY A 357 28.25 8.45 -30.71
C GLY A 357 27.26 9.59 -30.39
N GLU A 358 26.44 9.44 -29.36
CA GLU A 358 25.53 10.49 -28.87
C GLU A 358 26.12 11.22 -27.64
N LEU A 359 27.31 10.87 -27.17
CA LEU A 359 27.93 11.49 -26.00
C LEU A 359 28.33 12.95 -26.30
N LEU A 360 27.79 13.89 -25.52
CA LEU A 360 28.08 15.32 -25.62
C LEU A 360 29.24 15.75 -24.70
N GLY A 361 29.38 15.06 -23.57
CA GLY A 361 30.42 15.33 -22.60
C GLY A 361 30.41 14.38 -21.41
N VAL A 362 31.54 14.34 -20.70
CA VAL A 362 31.75 13.63 -19.44
C VAL A 362 32.28 14.66 -18.43
N GLY A 363 31.64 14.75 -17.27
CA GLY A 363 32.05 15.64 -16.19
C GLY A 363 32.06 14.93 -14.84
N GLY A 364 32.42 15.65 -13.77
CA GLY A 364 32.39 15.12 -12.39
C GLY A 364 31.00 14.65 -11.94
N PHE A 365 29.97 15.13 -12.64
CA PHE A 365 28.55 14.89 -12.37
C PHE A 365 27.95 13.80 -13.27
N GLY A 366 28.76 13.06 -14.04
CA GLY A 366 28.30 11.98 -14.91
C GLY A 366 28.41 12.27 -16.40
N ARG A 367 27.56 11.61 -17.20
CA ARG A 367 27.67 11.59 -18.68
C ARG A 367 26.44 12.21 -19.31
N VAL A 368 26.63 13.06 -20.31
CA VAL A 368 25.54 13.75 -21.00
C VAL A 368 25.43 13.22 -22.43
N TYR A 369 24.24 12.77 -22.81
CA TYR A 369 23.95 12.22 -24.14
C TYR A 369 22.95 13.10 -24.87
N LYS A 370 23.14 13.24 -26.17
CA LYS A 370 22.13 13.76 -27.08
C LYS A 370 21.01 12.73 -27.21
N GLY A 371 19.78 13.20 -27.25
CA GLY A 371 18.63 12.36 -27.50
C GLY A 371 17.57 13.06 -28.34
N MET A 372 16.67 12.26 -28.91
CA MET A 372 15.48 12.74 -29.61
C MET A 372 14.26 12.04 -29.03
N LEU A 373 13.38 12.81 -28.39
CA LEU A 373 12.19 12.24 -27.76
C LEU A 373 11.25 11.65 -28.83
N PRO A 374 10.88 10.35 -28.76
CA PRO A 374 10.18 9.68 -29.85
C PRO A 374 8.81 10.29 -30.20
N LYS A 375 8.09 10.82 -29.21
CA LYS A 375 6.72 11.35 -29.39
C LYS A 375 6.71 12.77 -29.94
N SER A 376 7.51 13.66 -29.35
CA SER A 376 7.53 15.09 -29.68
C SER A 376 8.55 15.44 -30.76
N GLN A 377 9.46 14.53 -31.09
CA GLN A 377 10.63 14.79 -31.94
C GLN A 377 11.53 15.93 -31.41
N LEU A 378 11.42 16.21 -30.11
CA LEU A 378 12.21 17.25 -29.45
C LEU A 378 13.63 16.74 -29.19
N GLY A 379 14.63 17.53 -29.60
CA GLY A 379 16.03 17.29 -29.26
C GLY A 379 16.28 17.62 -27.79
N VAL A 380 16.87 16.67 -27.06
CA VAL A 380 17.13 16.78 -25.62
C VAL A 380 18.58 16.42 -25.29
N ALA A 381 19.07 16.93 -24.16
CA ALA A 381 20.31 16.49 -23.53
C ALA A 381 19.97 15.70 -22.26
N VAL A 382 20.32 14.41 -22.24
CA VAL A 382 20.05 13.49 -21.12
C VAL A 382 21.33 13.34 -20.29
N LYS A 383 21.35 13.94 -19.10
CA LYS A 383 22.43 13.81 -18.12
C LYS A 383 22.16 12.58 -17.26
N ARG A 384 23.01 11.56 -17.40
CA ARG A 384 23.00 10.33 -16.60
C ARG A 384 24.02 10.48 -15.48
N LEU A 385 23.53 10.64 -14.25
CA LEU A 385 24.35 10.80 -13.05
C LEU A 385 24.88 9.43 -12.61
N SER A 386 26.01 9.43 -11.89
CA SER A 386 26.57 8.20 -11.35
C SER A 386 25.67 7.65 -10.23
N SER A 387 25.12 6.45 -10.43
CA SER A 387 24.19 5.79 -9.50
C SER A 387 24.84 5.28 -8.20
N ASN A 388 26.17 5.21 -8.16
CA ASN A 388 26.91 4.48 -7.11
C ASN A 388 27.57 5.40 -6.08
N SER A 389 27.14 6.65 -5.96
CA SER A 389 27.67 7.58 -4.96
C SER A 389 26.57 8.43 -4.32
N ASP A 390 26.69 8.66 -3.00
CA ASP A 390 25.87 9.64 -2.26
C ASP A 390 25.92 11.04 -2.89
N GLN A 391 27.00 11.33 -3.61
CA GLN A 391 27.21 12.58 -4.32
C GLN A 391 26.25 12.73 -5.51
N GLY A 392 26.06 11.68 -6.32
CA GLY A 392 25.15 11.71 -7.49
C GLY A 392 23.68 11.89 -7.09
N GLU A 393 23.25 11.30 -5.97
CA GLU A 393 21.89 11.49 -5.45
C GLU A 393 21.69 12.92 -4.90
N ARG A 394 22.68 13.47 -4.19
CA ARG A 394 22.63 14.86 -3.71
C ARG A 394 22.55 15.86 -4.85
N GLU A 395 23.29 15.63 -5.92
CA GLU A 395 23.27 16.47 -7.13
C GLU A 395 21.94 16.38 -7.84
N PHE A 396 21.40 15.17 -8.01
CA PHE A 396 20.07 14.96 -8.58
C PHE A 396 19.01 15.77 -7.83
N ILE A 397 19.01 15.69 -6.49
CA ILE A 397 18.07 16.43 -5.64
C ILE A 397 18.33 17.94 -5.72
N ALA A 398 19.59 18.38 -5.72
CA ALA A 398 19.94 19.80 -5.82
C ALA A 398 19.46 20.41 -7.14
N GLU A 399 19.66 19.73 -8.27
CA GLU A 399 19.19 20.19 -9.57
C GLU A 399 17.66 20.21 -9.65
N MET A 400 17.00 19.13 -9.21
CA MET A 400 15.54 19.06 -9.18
C MET A 400 14.91 20.17 -8.32
N SER A 401 15.46 20.40 -7.12
CA SER A 401 14.94 21.41 -6.19
C SER A 401 15.24 22.84 -6.62
N SER A 402 16.38 23.08 -7.29
CA SER A 402 16.77 24.43 -7.74
C SER A 402 16.15 24.81 -9.07
N MET A 403 16.03 23.87 -10.02
CA MET A 403 15.65 24.15 -11.41
C MET A 403 14.19 23.87 -11.75
N GLY A 404 13.48 23.08 -10.94
CA GLY A 404 12.16 22.55 -11.31
C GLY A 404 11.11 23.60 -11.68
N GLN A 405 11.27 24.83 -11.20
CA GLN A 405 10.33 25.93 -11.42
C GLN A 405 11.00 27.18 -12.02
N LEU A 406 12.29 27.12 -12.37
CA LEU A 406 12.98 28.28 -12.93
C LEU A 406 12.73 28.40 -14.43
N HIS A 407 12.25 29.57 -14.84
CA HIS A 407 12.05 29.90 -16.24
C HIS A 407 12.68 31.25 -16.55
N HIS A 408 13.85 31.22 -17.21
CA HIS A 408 14.55 32.42 -17.64
C HIS A 408 15.30 32.16 -18.95
N GLN A 409 15.31 33.14 -19.85
CA GLN A 409 15.89 33.00 -21.19
C GLN A 409 17.40 32.67 -21.19
N ASN A 410 18.11 33.00 -20.10
CA ASN A 410 19.54 32.76 -19.93
C ASN A 410 19.87 31.61 -18.96
N LEU A 411 18.90 30.75 -18.64
CA LEU A 411 19.13 29.50 -17.90
C LEU A 411 18.73 28.31 -18.78
N VAL A 412 19.46 27.19 -18.67
CA VAL A 412 19.15 25.96 -19.42
C VAL A 412 17.90 25.31 -18.83
N ALA A 413 16.84 25.14 -19.61
CA ALA A 413 15.59 24.59 -19.11
C ALA A 413 15.71 23.09 -18.76
N LEU A 414 15.38 22.74 -17.51
CA LEU A 414 15.14 21.37 -17.09
C LEU A 414 13.74 20.95 -17.55
N LEU A 415 13.65 20.02 -18.48
CA LEU A 415 12.39 19.55 -19.07
C LEU A 415 11.74 18.42 -18.26
N GLY A 416 12.55 17.69 -17.49
CA GLY A 416 12.08 16.58 -16.71
C GLY A 416 13.20 15.66 -16.25
N TRP A 417 12.82 14.50 -15.75
CA TRP A 417 13.74 13.61 -15.06
C TRP A 417 13.27 12.15 -15.15
N SER A 418 14.15 11.21 -14.81
CA SER A 418 13.84 9.78 -14.72
C SER A 418 14.66 9.13 -13.60
N ARG A 419 14.00 8.35 -12.75
CA ARG A 419 14.63 7.50 -11.72
C ARG A 419 14.13 6.07 -11.85
N CYS A 420 15.04 5.13 -12.10
CA CYS A 420 14.70 3.70 -12.23
C CYS A 420 15.88 2.81 -11.81
N LYS A 421 15.70 1.94 -10.80
CA LYS A 421 16.70 0.96 -10.35
C LYS A 421 18.10 1.55 -10.06
N GLY A 422 18.16 2.72 -9.43
CA GLY A 422 19.41 3.43 -9.13
C GLY A 422 19.91 4.34 -10.25
N GLU A 423 19.37 4.23 -11.47
CA GLU A 423 19.67 5.17 -12.54
C GLU A 423 19.00 6.52 -12.27
N LEU A 424 19.79 7.59 -12.24
CA LEU A 424 19.36 8.96 -12.02
C LEU A 424 19.62 9.76 -13.30
N LEU A 425 18.55 10.23 -13.95
CA LEU A 425 18.66 10.98 -15.20
C LEU A 425 17.90 12.30 -15.13
N LEU A 426 18.52 13.35 -15.66
CA LEU A 426 17.95 14.68 -15.85
C LEU A 426 17.88 14.98 -17.34
N VAL A 427 16.78 15.58 -17.79
CA VAL A 427 16.49 15.83 -19.21
C VAL A 427 16.40 17.34 -19.44
N TYR A 428 17.35 17.87 -20.19
CA TYR A 428 17.43 19.29 -20.55
C TYR A 428 17.08 19.52 -22.01
N GLU A 429 16.77 20.77 -22.35
CA GLU A 429 16.76 21.22 -23.74
C GLU A 429 18.15 21.02 -24.37
N TYR A 430 18.19 20.63 -25.65
CA TYR A 430 19.47 20.42 -26.35
C TYR A 430 20.06 21.74 -26.85
N MET A 431 21.35 21.95 -26.54
CA MET A 431 22.12 23.13 -26.95
C MET A 431 23.04 22.79 -28.13
N PRO A 432 22.70 23.17 -29.37
CA PRO A 432 23.39 22.69 -30.57
C PRO A 432 24.80 23.26 -30.72
N ASN A 433 25.09 24.44 -30.18
CA ASN A 433 26.42 25.06 -30.25
C ASN A 433 27.33 24.65 -29.09
N GLY A 434 26.85 23.80 -28.17
CA GLY A 434 27.64 23.25 -27.07
C GLY A 434 28.04 24.29 -26.02
N SER A 435 29.12 23.98 -25.30
CA SER A 435 29.63 24.82 -24.21
C SER A 435 30.59 25.91 -24.71
N LEU A 436 30.59 27.05 -24.02
CA LEU A 436 31.34 28.25 -24.39
C LEU A 436 32.87 28.04 -24.35
N ASP A 437 33.36 27.23 -23.41
CA ASP A 437 34.79 26.88 -23.31
C ASP A 437 35.34 26.24 -24.60
N LYS A 438 34.53 25.42 -25.28
CA LYS A 438 34.88 24.79 -26.56
C LYS A 438 34.99 25.80 -27.70
N LEU A 439 34.33 26.96 -27.61
CA LEU A 439 34.46 28.04 -28.59
C LEU A 439 35.62 28.99 -28.28
N ILE A 440 35.87 29.29 -27.00
CA ILE A 440 36.95 30.19 -26.60
C ILE A 440 38.32 29.49 -26.75
N PHE A 441 38.44 28.27 -26.24
CA PHE A 441 39.71 27.53 -26.17
C PHE A 441 39.85 26.40 -27.19
N GLY A 442 38.75 26.00 -27.83
CA GLY A 442 38.78 24.88 -28.76
C GLY A 442 39.53 25.20 -30.06
N LYS A 443 39.96 24.13 -30.73
CA LYS A 443 40.64 24.20 -32.04
C LYS A 443 39.66 24.29 -33.21
N SER A 444 38.40 24.66 -32.97
CA SER A 444 37.29 24.61 -33.94
C SER A 444 37.40 25.66 -35.06
N GLY A 445 38.36 26.58 -34.97
CA GLY A 445 38.58 27.66 -35.95
C GLY A 445 37.54 28.78 -35.90
N LYS A 446 36.44 28.63 -35.15
CA LYS A 446 35.43 29.67 -34.95
C LYS A 446 35.89 30.64 -33.86
N VAL A 447 35.99 31.92 -34.19
CA VAL A 447 36.30 32.99 -33.23
C VAL A 447 35.01 33.73 -32.89
N LEU A 448 34.73 33.88 -31.60
CA LEU A 448 33.62 34.72 -31.12
C LEU A 448 33.97 36.19 -31.36
N ARG A 449 33.12 36.89 -32.10
CA ARG A 449 33.23 38.34 -32.33
C ARG A 449 33.00 39.10 -31.03
N TRP A 450 33.45 40.34 -30.99
CA TRP A 450 33.27 41.25 -29.85
C TRP A 450 31.81 41.32 -29.39
N GLU A 451 30.87 41.56 -30.30
CA GLU A 451 29.45 41.73 -29.97
C GLU A 451 28.81 40.42 -29.48
N GLN A 452 29.34 39.28 -29.90
CA GLN A 452 28.89 37.97 -29.40
C GLN A 452 29.37 37.77 -27.96
N ARG A 453 30.62 38.10 -27.67
CA ARG A 453 31.18 38.03 -26.30
C ARG A 453 30.38 38.89 -25.33
N LEU A 454 30.07 40.12 -25.72
CA LEU A 454 29.24 41.03 -24.92
C LEU A 454 27.85 40.45 -24.63
N ARG A 455 27.15 39.98 -25.67
CA ARG A 455 25.82 39.37 -25.52
C ARG A 455 25.84 38.14 -24.61
N ILE A 456 26.90 37.32 -24.70
CA ILE A 456 27.08 36.14 -23.86
C ILE A 456 27.21 36.55 -22.39
N VAL A 457 28.12 37.47 -22.06
CA VAL A 457 28.34 37.87 -20.65
C VAL A 457 27.17 38.66 -20.09
N GLU A 458 26.50 39.49 -20.90
CA GLU A 458 25.26 40.17 -20.50
C GLU A 458 24.14 39.16 -20.19
N GLY A 459 23.95 38.16 -21.06
CA GLY A 459 22.96 37.12 -20.86
C GLY A 459 23.21 36.33 -19.58
N ILE A 460 24.45 35.93 -19.33
CA ILE A 460 24.80 35.22 -18.09
C ILE A 460 24.64 36.13 -16.87
N ALA A 461 25.01 37.42 -16.95
CA ALA A 461 24.78 38.36 -15.85
C ALA A 461 23.28 38.48 -15.52
N ALA A 462 22.41 38.55 -16.54
CA ALA A 462 20.96 38.57 -16.35
C ALA A 462 20.44 37.27 -15.73
N GLY A 463 20.96 36.12 -16.16
CA GLY A 463 20.61 34.82 -15.57
C GLY A 463 21.00 34.71 -14.09
N VAL A 464 22.21 35.14 -13.73
CA VAL A 464 22.68 35.10 -12.33
C VAL A 464 21.92 36.12 -11.46
N LEU A 465 21.62 37.32 -11.99
CA LEU A 465 20.76 38.29 -11.30
C LEU A 465 19.38 37.69 -11.00
N TYR A 466 18.79 36.99 -11.96
CA TYR A 466 17.52 36.30 -11.75
C TYR A 466 17.60 35.25 -10.63
N LEU A 467 18.70 34.48 -10.54
CA LEU A 467 18.92 33.53 -9.45
C LEU A 467 19.07 34.21 -8.08
N HIS A 468 19.70 35.39 -8.03
CA HIS A 468 19.99 36.08 -6.78
C HIS A 468 18.79 36.85 -6.21
N GLU A 469 17.98 37.44 -7.09
CA GLU A 469 16.96 38.45 -6.73
C GLU A 469 15.63 38.31 -7.50
N GLY A 470 15.61 37.59 -8.62
CA GLY A 470 14.46 37.57 -9.55
C GLY A 470 13.44 36.45 -9.31
N TRP A 471 13.71 35.53 -8.38
CA TRP A 471 12.84 34.41 -8.02
C TRP A 471 12.36 34.50 -6.56
N GLU A 472 11.38 33.69 -6.15
CA GLU A 472 10.85 33.68 -4.78
C GLU A 472 11.92 33.35 -3.71
N ARG A 473 12.87 32.49 -4.08
CA ARG A 473 14.02 32.12 -3.24
C ARG A 473 15.33 32.48 -3.91
N GLN A 474 16.32 32.86 -3.10
CA GLN A 474 17.66 33.12 -3.58
C GLN A 474 18.39 31.81 -3.89
N ILE A 475 18.99 31.73 -5.07
CA ILE A 475 19.74 30.56 -5.52
C ILE A 475 21.19 30.95 -5.75
N LEU A 476 22.10 30.27 -5.07
CA LEU A 476 23.54 30.39 -5.32
C LEU A 476 23.99 29.27 -6.24
N HIS A 477 24.58 29.60 -7.39
CA HIS A 477 24.96 28.64 -8.42
C HIS A 477 26.23 27.85 -8.03
N ARG A 478 27.24 28.54 -7.49
CA ARG A 478 28.50 27.98 -6.94
C ARG A 478 29.45 27.30 -7.94
N ASP A 479 29.07 27.16 -9.20
CA ASP A 479 29.94 26.63 -10.27
C ASP A 479 29.79 27.39 -11.60
N ILE A 480 29.79 28.73 -11.54
CA ILE A 480 29.74 29.58 -12.74
C ILE A 480 31.10 29.52 -13.43
N LYS A 481 31.15 28.99 -14.66
CA LYS A 481 32.36 28.84 -15.49
C LYS A 481 32.03 28.63 -16.96
N ALA A 482 33.01 28.80 -17.85
CA ALA A 482 32.78 28.73 -19.30
C ALA A 482 32.25 27.37 -19.78
N SER A 483 32.60 26.25 -19.14
CA SER A 483 32.07 24.93 -19.53
C SER A 483 30.59 24.72 -19.17
N ASN A 484 30.06 25.51 -18.23
CA ASN A 484 28.67 25.46 -17.78
C ASN A 484 27.79 26.49 -18.48
N VAL A 485 28.39 27.34 -19.32
CA VAL A 485 27.65 28.24 -20.22
C VAL A 485 27.44 27.53 -21.55
N LEU A 486 26.18 27.24 -21.88
CA LEU A 486 25.78 26.60 -23.12
C LEU A 486 25.19 27.61 -24.11
N LEU A 487 25.27 27.28 -25.40
CA LEU A 487 24.82 28.15 -26.48
C LEU A 487 23.70 27.49 -27.29
N ASP A 488 22.59 28.20 -27.41
CA ASP A 488 21.45 27.80 -28.24
C ASP A 488 21.74 27.97 -29.74
N ALA A 489 20.76 27.69 -30.60
CA ALA A 489 20.91 27.79 -32.05
C ALA A 489 21.27 29.22 -32.53
N ASP A 490 20.82 30.25 -31.82
CA ASP A 490 20.99 31.67 -32.16
C ASP A 490 22.22 32.29 -31.47
N MET A 491 23.05 31.46 -30.82
CA MET A 491 24.23 31.86 -30.04
C MET A 491 23.91 32.68 -28.78
N ASN A 492 22.70 32.54 -28.22
CA ASN A 492 22.40 33.09 -26.90
C ASN A 492 22.95 32.18 -25.81
N ALA A 493 23.47 32.81 -24.75
CA ALA A 493 24.07 32.12 -23.63
C ALA A 493 23.03 31.72 -22.59
N LYS A 494 23.12 30.46 -22.15
CA LYS A 494 22.31 29.88 -21.07
C LYS A 494 23.21 29.20 -20.05
N LEU A 495 23.05 29.59 -18.79
CA LEU A 495 23.76 28.96 -17.66
C LEU A 495 23.10 27.62 -17.32
N GLY A 496 23.90 26.56 -17.28
CA GLY A 496 23.48 25.23 -16.88
C GLY A 496 24.31 24.66 -15.73
N ASP A 497 24.02 23.41 -15.37
CA ASP A 497 24.69 22.61 -14.34
C ASP A 497 24.52 23.14 -12.91
N PHE A 498 23.37 22.81 -12.31
CA PHE A 498 22.97 23.26 -10.98
C PHE A 498 23.30 22.23 -9.89
N GLY A 499 24.17 21.25 -10.18
CA GLY A 499 24.46 20.13 -9.26
C GLY A 499 25.04 20.58 -7.91
N LEU A 500 25.66 21.76 -7.86
CA LEU A 500 26.21 22.36 -6.65
C LEU A 500 25.34 23.49 -6.07
N ALA A 501 24.21 23.81 -6.71
CA ALA A 501 23.38 24.94 -6.36
C ALA A 501 22.70 24.77 -4.99
N ARG A 502 22.35 25.90 -4.37
CA ARG A 502 21.70 25.94 -3.05
C ARG A 502 20.62 27.02 -3.01
N LEU A 503 19.46 26.66 -2.48
CA LEU A 503 18.34 27.57 -2.23
C LEU A 503 18.43 28.15 -0.81
N TYR A 504 18.14 29.43 -0.69
CA TYR A 504 18.07 30.19 0.56
C TYR A 504 16.81 31.06 0.56
N GLU A 505 16.25 31.28 1.75
CA GLU A 505 15.24 32.32 1.93
C GLU A 505 15.90 33.71 1.83
N HIS A 506 15.20 34.69 1.26
CA HIS A 506 15.73 36.04 1.11
C HIS A 506 16.07 36.64 2.49
N GLY A 507 17.30 37.14 2.64
CA GLY A 507 17.80 37.71 3.90
C GLY A 507 18.26 36.68 4.94
N GLN A 508 18.25 35.37 4.62
CA GLN A 508 18.80 34.35 5.51
C GLN A 508 20.33 34.44 5.60
N ASN A 509 20.88 34.28 6.80
CA ASN A 509 22.32 34.24 6.98
C ASN A 509 22.92 32.97 6.33
N PRO A 510 24.01 33.10 5.55
CA PRO A 510 24.66 31.97 4.91
C PRO A 510 25.34 31.07 5.95
N HIS A 511 24.95 29.79 5.95
CA HIS A 511 25.56 28.75 6.80
C HIS A 511 26.81 28.16 6.14
N THR A 512 27.70 27.59 6.96
CA THR A 512 28.89 26.89 6.46
C THR A 512 28.46 25.65 5.66
N THR A 513 28.97 25.54 4.43
CA THR A 513 28.72 24.42 3.52
C THR A 513 30.03 23.73 3.17
N LYS A 514 29.95 22.51 2.62
CA LYS A 514 31.13 21.85 2.03
C LYS A 514 31.70 22.75 0.93
N VAL A 515 33.00 23.02 0.99
CA VAL A 515 33.74 23.73 -0.06
C VAL A 515 33.77 22.84 -1.31
N VAL A 516 33.06 23.26 -2.35
CA VAL A 516 32.92 22.57 -3.64
C VAL A 516 32.85 23.61 -4.75
N GLY A 517 33.31 23.27 -5.94
CA GLY A 517 33.39 24.17 -7.10
C GLY A 517 34.69 23.95 -7.87
N THR A 518 34.87 24.71 -8.95
CA THR A 518 36.05 24.58 -9.82
C THR A 518 37.19 25.48 -9.34
N LEU A 519 38.39 24.91 -9.17
CA LEU A 519 39.59 25.66 -8.82
C LEU A 519 39.87 26.76 -9.86
N GLY A 520 40.20 27.96 -9.40
CA GLY A 520 40.38 29.15 -10.24
C GLY A 520 39.12 30.01 -10.42
N TYR A 521 37.92 29.46 -10.17
CA TYR A 521 36.66 30.24 -10.15
C TYR A 521 36.18 30.53 -8.72
N MET A 522 36.74 29.83 -7.74
CA MET A 522 36.29 29.90 -6.35
C MET A 522 36.76 31.18 -5.66
N ALA A 523 35.83 31.91 -5.04
CA ALA A 523 36.14 33.08 -4.24
C ALA A 523 37.01 32.74 -3.02
N PRO A 524 37.99 33.58 -2.65
CA PRO A 524 38.96 33.28 -1.59
C PRO A 524 38.30 33.11 -0.21
N GLU A 525 37.29 33.91 0.11
CA GLU A 525 36.56 33.81 1.37
C GLU A 525 35.72 32.53 1.46
N PHE A 526 35.21 32.02 0.33
CA PHE A 526 34.47 30.77 0.29
C PHE A 526 35.39 29.58 0.47
N ALA A 527 36.56 29.59 -0.17
CA ALA A 527 37.60 28.57 0.05
C ALA A 527 38.05 28.50 1.53
N ARG A 528 38.15 29.66 2.20
CA ARG A 528 38.58 29.75 3.61
C ARG A 528 37.48 29.40 4.61
N THR A 529 36.24 29.84 4.38
CA THR A 529 35.17 29.80 5.40
C THR A 529 34.07 28.79 5.11
N GLY A 530 33.97 28.27 3.88
CA GLY A 530 32.87 27.42 3.42
C GLY A 530 31.51 28.12 3.30
N LYS A 531 31.44 29.44 3.48
CA LYS A 531 30.19 30.22 3.39
C LYS A 531 29.98 30.75 1.98
N ALA A 532 29.06 30.16 1.24
CA ALA A 532 28.66 30.66 -0.07
C ALA A 532 27.72 31.86 0.09
N THR A 533 27.89 32.88 -0.75
CA THR A 533 27.04 34.10 -0.78
C THR A 533 26.84 34.58 -2.22
N PRO A 534 25.90 35.50 -2.50
CA PRO A 534 25.80 36.11 -3.83
C PRO A 534 27.14 36.67 -4.34
N SER A 535 27.94 37.25 -3.44
CA SER A 535 29.27 37.79 -3.74
C SER A 535 30.28 36.72 -4.20
N THR A 536 30.07 35.45 -3.84
CA THR A 536 30.91 34.32 -4.32
C THR A 536 30.59 33.94 -5.77
N ASP A 537 29.31 34.06 -6.17
CA ASP A 537 28.90 33.89 -7.57
C ASP A 537 29.36 35.08 -8.43
N VAL A 538 29.33 36.31 -7.88
CA VAL A 538 29.89 37.51 -8.54
C VAL A 538 31.37 37.32 -8.85
N TYR A 539 32.16 36.77 -7.92
CA TYR A 539 33.56 36.45 -8.17
C TYR A 539 33.72 35.46 -9.32
N SER A 540 32.96 34.37 -9.29
CA SER A 540 32.98 33.33 -10.34
C SER A 540 32.59 33.90 -11.72
N PHE A 541 31.58 34.77 -11.75
CA PHE A 541 31.18 35.51 -12.94
C PHE A 541 32.29 36.45 -13.42
N GLY A 542 32.98 37.14 -12.52
CA GLY A 542 34.13 37.99 -12.84
C GLY A 542 35.24 37.22 -13.54
N ILE A 543 35.56 36.02 -13.07
CA ILE A 543 36.51 35.12 -13.73
C ILE A 543 36.02 34.75 -15.13
N LEU A 544 34.76 34.34 -15.28
CA LEU A 544 34.15 34.04 -16.58
C LEU A 544 34.21 35.24 -17.54
N LEU A 545 33.94 36.45 -17.06
CA LEU A 545 34.01 37.69 -17.84
C LEU A 545 35.43 37.92 -18.38
N LEU A 546 36.43 37.83 -17.49
CA LEU A 546 37.84 37.98 -17.87
C LEU A 546 38.27 36.89 -18.83
N GLU A 547 37.84 35.65 -18.60
CA GLU A 547 38.09 34.50 -19.46
C GLU A 547 37.55 34.73 -20.89
N VAL A 548 36.32 35.24 -21.00
CA VAL A 548 35.68 35.56 -22.29
C VAL A 548 36.41 36.67 -23.04
N MET A 549 36.86 37.72 -22.36
CA MET A 549 37.49 38.87 -23.02
C MET A 549 38.96 38.62 -23.40
N THR A 550 39.67 37.82 -22.61
CA THR A 550 41.10 37.55 -22.81
C THR A 550 41.35 36.25 -23.58
N ALA A 551 40.37 35.34 -23.63
CA ALA A 551 40.50 33.96 -24.09
C ALA A 551 41.67 33.20 -23.44
N ARG A 552 41.95 33.51 -22.17
CA ARG A 552 42.95 32.83 -21.32
C ARG A 552 42.25 32.07 -20.21
N ARG A 553 42.78 30.90 -19.86
CA ARG A 553 42.20 30.12 -18.75
C ARG A 553 42.51 30.81 -17.41
N PRO A 554 41.68 30.63 -16.38
CA PRO A 554 41.93 31.22 -15.05
C PRO A 554 43.26 30.78 -14.44
N PHE A 555 43.69 29.56 -14.79
CA PHE A 555 44.93 28.94 -14.34
C PHE A 555 45.60 28.19 -15.49
N GLU A 556 46.87 28.50 -15.75
CA GLU A 556 47.71 27.78 -16.71
C GLU A 556 49.01 27.34 -16.02
N LEU A 557 49.10 26.04 -15.72
CA LEU A 557 50.34 25.39 -15.28
C LEU A 557 51.35 25.47 -16.41
N HIS A 558 52.38 26.26 -16.22
CA HIS A 558 53.53 26.18 -17.09
C HIS A 558 54.50 25.15 -16.50
N GLY A 559 55.24 24.44 -17.36
CA GLY A 559 56.20 23.42 -16.90
C GLY A 559 57.24 23.99 -15.92
N PRO A 560 58.13 23.16 -15.36
CA PRO A 560 59.01 23.50 -14.22
C PRO A 560 59.97 24.70 -14.40
N HIS A 561 59.99 25.34 -15.57
CA HIS A 561 60.85 26.47 -15.92
C HIS A 561 60.10 27.79 -16.15
N HIS A 562 58.78 27.83 -15.92
CA HIS A 562 57.96 29.02 -16.10
C HIS A 562 57.02 29.19 -14.90
N PRO A 563 56.83 30.42 -14.41
CA PRO A 563 55.90 30.67 -13.30
C PRO A 563 54.47 30.35 -13.73
N ASP A 564 53.70 29.75 -12.82
CA ASP A 564 52.27 29.53 -13.01
C ASP A 564 51.57 30.87 -13.25
N PHE A 565 50.71 30.94 -14.26
CA PHE A 565 49.99 32.16 -14.58
C PHE A 565 48.59 32.12 -13.94
N LEU A 566 48.33 33.08 -13.06
CA LEU A 566 47.01 33.35 -12.48
C LEU A 566 46.39 34.53 -13.21
N LEU A 567 45.26 34.31 -13.87
CA LEU A 567 44.63 35.30 -14.75
C LEU A 567 44.38 36.63 -14.04
N VAL A 568 43.82 36.59 -12.84
CA VAL A 568 43.47 37.79 -12.06
C VAL A 568 44.72 38.57 -11.65
N GLU A 569 45.76 37.89 -11.17
CA GLU A 569 47.00 38.53 -10.72
C GLU A 569 47.72 39.21 -11.90
N GLY A 570 47.86 38.51 -13.03
CA GLY A 570 48.45 39.09 -14.23
C GLY A 570 47.66 40.27 -14.81
N LEU A 571 46.33 40.28 -14.68
CA LEU A 571 45.51 41.40 -15.11
C LEU A 571 45.62 42.61 -14.16
N TRP A 572 45.75 42.39 -12.86
CA TRP A 572 46.05 43.46 -11.91
C TRP A 572 47.41 44.10 -12.17
N GLU A 573 48.43 43.31 -12.51
CA GLU A 573 49.73 43.83 -12.93
C GLU A 573 49.62 44.70 -14.18
N LEU A 574 48.88 44.24 -15.20
CA LEU A 574 48.64 45.04 -16.40
C LEU A 574 47.87 46.33 -16.11
N TYR A 575 46.88 46.28 -15.22
CA TYR A 575 46.14 47.47 -14.79
C TYR A 575 47.03 48.49 -14.08
N MET A 576 47.87 48.05 -13.13
CA MET A 576 48.80 48.92 -12.40
C MET A 576 49.86 49.56 -13.31
N ASN A 577 50.17 48.92 -14.44
CA ASN A 577 51.11 49.42 -15.43
C ASN A 577 50.43 50.19 -16.59
N GLU A 578 49.13 50.48 -16.50
CA GLU A 578 48.34 51.17 -17.54
C GLU A 578 48.34 50.43 -18.91
N LYS A 579 48.42 49.10 -18.88
CA LYS A 579 48.52 48.21 -20.05
C LYS A 579 47.39 47.19 -20.12
N LEU A 580 46.27 47.41 -19.42
CA LEU A 580 45.18 46.45 -19.30
C LEU A 580 44.63 45.99 -20.66
N LEU A 581 44.60 46.88 -21.65
CA LEU A 581 44.15 46.59 -23.01
C LEU A 581 44.97 45.50 -23.72
N GLU A 582 46.25 45.30 -23.34
CA GLU A 582 47.12 44.24 -23.89
C GLU A 582 46.62 42.83 -23.55
N ALA A 583 45.73 42.71 -22.56
CA ALA A 583 45.14 41.44 -22.18
C ALA A 583 44.04 40.94 -23.15
N ALA A 584 43.49 41.83 -23.97
CA ALA A 584 42.43 41.49 -24.92
C ALA A 584 42.82 40.29 -25.81
N ASP A 585 41.85 39.45 -26.14
CA ASP A 585 42.09 38.30 -27.01
C ASP A 585 42.66 38.75 -28.36
N LYS A 586 43.88 38.31 -28.65
CA LYS A 586 44.60 38.62 -29.89
C LYS A 586 43.84 38.16 -31.14
N LYS A 587 42.98 37.15 -31.02
CA LYS A 587 42.14 36.65 -32.13
C LYS A 587 41.05 37.64 -32.55
N LEU A 588 40.77 38.67 -31.75
CA LEU A 588 39.86 39.74 -32.14
C LEU A 588 40.51 40.74 -33.11
N GLU A 589 41.84 40.69 -33.29
CA GLU A 589 42.59 41.56 -34.24
C GLU A 589 42.30 43.07 -34.06
N GLY A 590 41.97 43.50 -32.84
CA GLY A 590 41.61 44.88 -32.54
C GLY A 590 40.18 45.29 -32.96
N LEU A 591 39.35 44.35 -33.41
CA LEU A 591 37.95 44.58 -33.79
C LEU A 591 37.03 44.66 -32.55
N PHE A 592 37.27 45.65 -31.69
CA PHE A 592 36.47 45.99 -30.52
C PHE A 592 36.67 47.46 -30.16
N ASN A 593 35.78 48.05 -29.36
CA ASN A 593 35.99 49.41 -28.84
C ASN A 593 37.00 49.37 -27.68
N PRO A 594 38.17 50.04 -27.78
CA PRO A 594 39.20 49.95 -26.75
C PRO A 594 38.75 50.41 -25.36
N LYS A 595 37.98 51.51 -25.30
CA LYS A 595 37.49 52.06 -24.02
C LYS A 595 36.46 51.13 -23.36
N GLU A 596 35.64 50.50 -24.18
CA GLU A 596 34.64 49.53 -23.70
C GLU A 596 35.30 48.24 -23.21
N MET A 597 36.28 47.72 -23.95
CA MET A 597 37.09 46.56 -23.53
C MET A 597 37.79 46.82 -22.20
N GLU A 598 38.48 47.95 -22.08
CA GLU A 598 39.16 48.33 -20.85
C GLU A 598 38.17 48.44 -19.67
N LYS A 599 37.02 49.10 -19.86
CA LYS A 599 35.96 49.19 -18.85
C LYS A 599 35.47 47.80 -18.42
N ILE A 600 35.30 46.86 -19.36
CA ILE A 600 34.80 45.51 -19.06
C ILE A 600 35.86 44.66 -18.34
N LEU A 601 37.14 44.79 -18.72
CA LEU A 601 38.24 44.15 -17.99
C LEU A 601 38.33 44.70 -16.56
N MET A 602 38.18 46.00 -16.37
CA MET A 602 38.10 46.60 -15.04
C MET A 602 36.89 46.08 -14.25
N LEU A 603 35.71 45.96 -14.87
CA LEU A 603 34.54 45.38 -14.22
C LEU A 603 34.81 43.93 -13.76
N GLY A 604 35.49 43.13 -14.58
CA GLY A 604 35.93 41.78 -14.21
C GLY A 604 36.87 41.81 -13.01
N LEU A 605 37.87 42.69 -13.00
CA LEU A 605 38.78 42.88 -11.86
C LEU A 605 38.01 43.26 -10.58
N LEU A 606 37.04 44.16 -10.67
CA LEU A 606 36.20 44.57 -9.54
C LEU A 606 35.34 43.41 -9.02
N CYS A 607 34.75 42.61 -9.91
CA CYS A 607 34.01 41.40 -9.53
C CYS A 607 34.91 40.37 -8.84
N THR A 608 36.19 40.29 -9.21
CA THR A 608 37.17 39.36 -8.63
C THR A 608 37.95 39.94 -7.45
N HIS A 609 37.51 41.05 -6.86
CA HIS A 609 38.21 41.67 -5.74
C HIS A 609 38.27 40.71 -4.52
N PRO A 610 39.40 40.60 -3.79
CA PRO A 610 39.51 39.67 -2.65
C PRO A 610 38.52 39.96 -1.51
N ASP A 611 38.23 41.23 -1.27
CA ASP A 611 37.19 41.66 -0.32
C ASP A 611 35.79 41.55 -0.97
N PRO A 612 34.89 40.67 -0.47
CA PRO A 612 33.55 40.50 -1.00
C PRO A 612 32.64 41.72 -0.82
N SER A 613 32.93 42.62 0.13
CA SER A 613 32.13 43.83 0.38
C SER A 613 32.33 44.93 -0.68
N VAL A 614 33.41 44.82 -1.44
CA VAL A 614 33.80 45.75 -2.49
C VAL A 614 33.24 45.33 -3.86
N ARG A 615 32.88 44.05 -4.02
CA ARG A 615 32.36 43.51 -5.28
C ARG A 615 30.96 44.10 -5.55
N PRO A 616 30.64 44.43 -6.82
CA PRO A 616 29.33 44.91 -7.20
C PRO A 616 28.27 43.82 -7.03
N THR A 617 27.00 44.21 -6.92
CA THR A 617 25.89 43.26 -7.10
C THR A 617 25.73 42.89 -8.56
N MET A 618 25.09 41.75 -8.87
CA MET A 618 24.83 41.38 -10.26
C MET A 618 23.95 42.39 -11.00
N GLN A 619 23.12 43.16 -10.28
CA GLN A 619 22.35 44.26 -10.85
C GLN A 619 23.27 45.38 -11.38
N GLN A 620 24.24 45.82 -10.56
CA GLN A 620 25.23 46.84 -10.93
C GLN A 620 26.13 46.36 -12.08
N VAL A 621 26.53 45.08 -12.04
CA VAL A 621 27.28 44.43 -13.14
C VAL A 621 26.49 44.53 -14.45
N LEU A 622 25.21 44.13 -14.43
CA LEU A 622 24.37 44.15 -15.63
C LEU A 622 24.12 45.59 -16.14
N GLN A 623 23.90 46.56 -15.25
CA GLN A 623 23.75 47.96 -15.61
C GLN A 623 25.04 48.53 -16.23
N THR A 624 26.20 48.15 -15.70
CA THR A 624 27.50 48.55 -16.24
C THR A 624 27.75 47.96 -17.64
N LEU A 625 27.44 46.68 -17.83
CA LEU A 625 27.55 45.98 -19.13
C LEU A 625 26.64 46.60 -20.20
N ARG A 626 25.44 47.04 -19.81
CA ARG A 626 24.50 47.74 -20.71
C ARG A 626 24.84 49.21 -20.95
N GLY A 627 25.91 49.72 -20.32
CA GLY A 627 26.33 51.11 -20.45
C GLY A 627 25.50 52.13 -19.65
N HIS A 628 24.62 51.69 -18.75
CA HIS A 628 23.76 52.57 -17.95
C HIS A 628 24.45 53.13 -16.70
N GLU A 629 25.53 52.51 -16.22
CA GLU A 629 26.30 52.98 -15.07
C GLU A 629 27.79 53.22 -15.40
N HIS A 630 28.37 54.20 -14.71
CA HIS A 630 29.80 54.48 -14.76
C HIS A 630 30.54 53.57 -13.77
N LEU A 631 31.58 52.90 -14.23
CA LEU A 631 32.39 52.05 -13.36
C LEU A 631 33.27 52.93 -12.46
N PRO A 632 33.26 52.75 -11.12
CA PRO A 632 34.18 53.47 -10.25
C PRO A 632 35.63 53.04 -10.51
N SER A 633 36.59 53.88 -10.08
CA SER A 633 38.01 53.50 -10.09
C SER A 633 38.22 52.25 -9.24
N LEU A 634 39.09 51.34 -9.71
CA LEU A 634 39.35 50.10 -8.96
C LEU A 634 40.03 50.41 -7.61
N PRO A 635 39.53 49.83 -6.50
CA PRO A 635 40.15 49.97 -5.20
C PRO A 635 41.50 49.24 -5.14
N PRO A 636 42.37 49.57 -4.17
CA PRO A 636 43.71 48.99 -4.07
C PRO A 636 43.68 47.47 -3.88
N PHE A 637 44.40 46.75 -4.73
CA PHE A 637 44.59 45.31 -4.61
C PHE A 637 45.70 44.99 -3.60
N GLN A 638 45.36 44.45 -2.42
CA GLN A 638 46.36 43.97 -1.46
C GLN A 638 46.73 42.51 -1.75
N ALA A 639 47.91 42.30 -2.35
CA ALA A 639 48.41 40.98 -2.75
C ALA A 639 48.60 39.97 -1.59
N ASN A 640 48.67 40.43 -0.33
CA ASN A 640 48.86 39.57 0.84
C ASN A 640 47.61 38.71 1.22
N LEU A 641 46.46 38.96 0.57
CA LEU A 641 45.23 38.16 0.69
C LEU A 641 44.95 37.29 -0.56
N SER A 642 45.96 37.11 -1.41
CA SER A 642 45.83 36.48 -2.73
C SER A 642 45.53 34.98 -2.71
N SER A 643 44.89 34.55 -3.78
CA SER A 643 44.60 33.16 -4.16
C SER A 643 45.86 32.28 -4.26
N SER A 644 47.05 32.84 -4.46
CA SER A 644 48.30 32.10 -4.63
C SER A 644 48.70 31.23 -3.42
N GLY A 645 48.50 31.71 -2.17
CA GLY A 645 48.74 30.93 -0.95
C GLY A 645 47.68 29.84 -0.73
N LEU A 646 46.41 30.17 -0.99
CA LEU A 646 45.27 29.25 -0.87
C LEU A 646 45.28 28.15 -1.93
N ILE A 647 45.71 28.41 -3.17
CA ILE A 647 45.78 27.42 -4.24
C ILE A 647 46.87 26.36 -3.95
N ARG A 648 47.99 26.77 -3.34
CA ARG A 648 49.03 25.85 -2.87
C ARG A 648 48.54 24.96 -1.72
N ASP A 649 47.91 25.56 -0.70
CA ASP A 649 47.41 24.83 0.47
C ASP A 649 46.23 23.90 0.14
N VAL A 650 45.33 24.32 -0.76
CA VAL A 650 44.19 23.50 -1.22
C VAL A 650 44.66 22.38 -2.16
N GLY A 651 45.70 22.62 -2.98
CA GLY A 651 46.34 21.59 -3.80
C GLY A 651 46.92 20.42 -2.98
N GLU A 652 47.52 20.72 -1.82
CA GLU A 652 47.98 19.68 -0.89
C GLU A 652 46.83 18.95 -0.19
N LEU A 653 45.74 19.63 0.18
CA LEU A 653 44.55 19.01 0.80
C LEU A 653 43.75 18.10 -0.16
N ILE A 654 43.71 18.40 -1.46
CA ILE A 654 43.01 17.58 -2.47
C ILE A 654 43.84 16.32 -2.83
N SER A 655 45.17 16.37 -2.67
CA SER A 655 46.06 15.23 -2.91
C SER A 655 45.78 14.03 -1.98
N PHE A 656 45.23 14.26 -0.79
CA PHE A 656 44.82 13.21 0.15
C PHE A 656 43.45 12.56 -0.18
N SER A 657 42.71 13.10 -1.16
CA SER A 657 41.38 12.62 -1.56
C SER A 657 41.32 12.08 -2.99
N SER A 658 42.42 12.09 -3.75
CA SER A 658 42.41 11.86 -5.20
C SER A 658 43.40 10.78 -5.67
N THR A 659 43.38 9.61 -5.06
CA THR A 659 43.77 8.38 -5.80
C THR A 659 42.65 8.01 -6.76
N SER A 660 42.56 8.72 -7.90
CA SER A 660 42.10 8.22 -9.22
C SER A 660 41.77 9.37 -10.17
N ILE A 661 42.76 10.17 -10.58
CA ILE A 661 42.69 10.91 -11.85
C ILE A 661 44.08 10.82 -12.50
N LYS A 662 44.29 9.79 -13.33
CA LYS A 662 45.30 9.85 -14.39
C LYS A 662 44.55 10.15 -15.68
N SER A 663 44.83 11.30 -16.27
CA SER A 663 44.52 11.59 -17.66
C SER A 663 45.26 10.57 -18.54
N TRP A 664 44.52 9.75 -19.28
CA TRP A 664 45.12 8.93 -20.34
C TRP A 664 45.15 9.79 -21.61
N SER A 665 46.35 10.21 -21.99
CA SER A 665 46.61 10.81 -23.29
C SER A 665 46.46 9.77 -24.39
N THR A 666 45.96 10.20 -25.55
CA THR A 666 45.71 9.44 -26.79
C THR A 666 46.97 8.92 -27.51
N ALA A 667 47.95 8.38 -26.77
CA ALA A 667 49.17 7.79 -27.33
C ALA A 667 49.29 6.26 -27.14
N ASP A 668 48.46 5.61 -26.31
CA ASP A 668 48.55 4.16 -26.04
C ASP A 668 47.38 3.37 -26.64
N MET A 669 47.14 3.54 -27.94
CA MET A 669 46.16 2.75 -28.70
C MET A 669 46.80 2.03 -29.89
N THR A 670 47.94 1.38 -29.67
CA THR A 670 48.50 0.36 -30.58
C THR A 670 49.41 -0.59 -29.83
N THR A 671 48.83 -1.56 -29.11
CA THR A 671 49.33 -2.96 -29.00
C THR A 671 48.47 -3.70 -27.97
N GLN A 672 47.48 -4.46 -28.43
CA GLN A 672 47.14 -5.81 -27.94
C GLN A 672 45.98 -6.34 -28.78
N ILE A 673 46.29 -6.58 -30.05
CA ILE A 673 45.71 -7.69 -30.81
C ILE A 673 46.77 -8.79 -30.75
N THR A 674 46.31 -10.03 -30.61
CA THR A 674 47.03 -11.32 -30.51
C THR A 674 47.44 -11.78 -29.11
N GLY A 675 46.77 -12.85 -28.62
CA GLY A 675 47.39 -13.77 -27.67
C GLY A 675 46.45 -14.58 -26.76
N ARG A 676 45.71 -15.53 -27.35
CA ARG A 676 45.00 -16.68 -26.74
C ARG A 676 43.77 -16.44 -25.88
#